data_AF-A0A2G8LEK3-F1
#
_entry.id   AF-A0A2G8LEK3-F1
#
_cell.length_a   1.000
_cell.length_b   1.000
_cell.length_c   1.000
_cell.angle_alpha   90.00
_cell.angle_beta   90.00
_cell.angle_gamma   90.00
#
_symmetry.space_group_name_H-M   'P 1'
#
loop_
_entity.id
_entity.type
_entity.pdbx_description
1 polymer ?
#
loop_
_entity_poly.entity_id
_entity_poly.type
_entity_poly.pdbx_seq_one_letter_code
_entity_poly.pdbx_strand_id
1 'polypeptide(L)'
;MSGLTVFLVAMCLCGAAHAAKRNQPRNFRTRLSGGPSEAEGRLEVSLGSDVLWGTVCDDGFNIKVANVACRELGFIRAETYFFRAYYGRGPDPIMLDELFCYGNETSLWDCQHSEPAVHDCTHDEDISIKCNSLTFREKERRERERRRTEWKYRINDRFDHHYPHSKGVVEVLYEEKWRTICSDGWDMEDARVACGAAGFPDVITHIPTEKIFHRRKSFVLRDFACTGQETWLSECPVQEINNYKKCKSTKAAYVMCNRGTFVIDSPNFPEQTENGQPIESANRPPPAENHPRIRFKAGQAFGEGRVEIFHNRQWGTVCSKDFTNASGNVLCREMGFGTVKKIFSNGSMGQGVGPIWMWDVRCNGNERTIFDCPQGRFNRSNCIHAHDLGIVCNAPDLGVREKIELVDGRYEKEGRVVMLVDGHWGTICGDGWDLIDAAVACRQLGLGFAFNAPKSTFFLRSTSMAIFVTEMDCDGTEKSLQDCNYKSMVGNDSCTCDSEFKAGLTCTDVVPDVLLDLPILESSIWLQDYPEAALVCAKEENCLSSVPTPSYRLRRLLRFSSAIMNRGTGPFKPFLSRGDWEWHACHMHFHSMSVFSHYDITNMSGEKVAEGHKASFCLEDGYCDSGAKKFFSCNGDQGISPNCVDLYRNDIDCQWIDITGLNPDRYLLRIDVNPDKFVAESDYSNNEIICNLFYNGQTAYTRNCRYTNDQ
;
A
#
# COMPACT_ATOMS: atom_id res chain seq x y z
N MET A 1 3.05 65.04 -36.65
CA MET A 1 3.60 63.70 -36.94
C MET A 1 4.77 63.48 -36.02
N SER A 2 4.57 62.73 -34.94
CA SER A 2 5.62 62.38 -33.98
C SER A 2 5.07 61.24 -33.14
N GLY A 3 5.42 60.01 -33.51
CA GLY A 3 5.08 58.80 -32.78
C GLY A 3 5.99 58.65 -31.57
N LEU A 4 5.39 58.53 -30.39
CA LEU A 4 6.06 58.18 -29.15
C LEU A 4 5.63 56.76 -28.75
N THR A 5 6.61 55.88 -28.62
CA THR A 5 6.51 54.52 -28.09
C THR A 5 6.10 54.57 -26.62
N VAL A 6 5.03 53.89 -26.23
CA VAL A 6 4.67 53.64 -24.83
C VAL A 6 4.64 52.14 -24.58
N PHE A 7 5.53 51.68 -23.71
CA PHE A 7 5.53 50.37 -23.08
C PHE A 7 4.23 50.20 -22.28
N LEU A 8 3.44 49.17 -22.58
CA LEU A 8 2.38 48.69 -21.69
C LEU A 8 2.83 47.37 -21.07
N VAL A 9 3.17 47.45 -19.79
CA VAL A 9 3.40 46.31 -18.90
C VAL A 9 2.07 45.59 -18.73
N ALA A 10 1.94 44.39 -19.28
CA ALA A 10 0.86 43.48 -18.95
C ALA A 10 1.18 42.82 -17.60
N MET A 11 0.64 43.39 -16.51
CA MET A 11 0.54 42.69 -15.23
C MET A 11 -0.29 41.41 -15.44
N CYS A 12 0.37 40.26 -15.37
CA CYS A 12 -0.31 38.97 -15.27
C CYS A 12 -0.86 38.85 -13.84
N LEU A 13 -2.10 39.33 -13.64
CA LEU A 13 -2.87 39.03 -12.45
C LEU A 13 -3.31 37.57 -12.54
N CYS A 14 -2.82 36.73 -11.62
CA CYS A 14 -3.42 35.42 -11.30
C CYS A 14 -4.85 35.65 -10.81
N GLY A 15 -5.79 35.74 -11.74
CA GLY A 15 -7.21 35.57 -11.44
C GLY A 15 -7.46 34.07 -11.28
N ALA A 16 -7.89 33.65 -10.10
CA ALA A 16 -8.58 32.37 -9.95
C ALA A 16 -9.72 32.35 -10.97
N ALA A 17 -9.66 31.45 -11.95
CA ALA A 17 -10.74 31.19 -12.88
C ALA A 17 -11.95 30.72 -12.06
N HIS A 18 -12.79 31.67 -11.63
CA HIS A 18 -14.10 31.36 -11.12
C HIS A 18 -14.92 30.93 -12.33
N ALA A 19 -15.36 29.67 -12.35
CA ALA A 19 -16.40 29.22 -13.25
C ALA A 19 -17.55 30.24 -13.17
N ALA A 20 -17.91 30.82 -14.32
CA ALA A 20 -19.01 31.76 -14.38
C ALA A 20 -20.28 31.02 -13.91
N LYS A 21 -20.86 31.45 -12.78
CA LYS A 21 -22.13 30.89 -12.30
C LYS A 21 -23.17 31.01 -13.41
N ARG A 22 -23.61 29.88 -13.97
CA ARG A 22 -24.80 29.83 -14.84
C ARG A 22 -25.99 30.27 -13.99
N ASN A 23 -26.91 31.05 -14.55
CA ASN A 23 -28.14 31.44 -13.83
C ASN A 23 -28.95 30.17 -13.56
N GLN A 24 -28.94 29.70 -12.32
CA GLN A 24 -29.68 28.51 -11.90
C GLN A 24 -31.18 28.75 -12.07
N PRO A 25 -31.92 27.83 -12.72
CA PRO A 25 -33.36 27.93 -12.83
C PRO A 25 -33.96 27.89 -11.43
N ARG A 26 -35.02 28.69 -11.20
CA ARG A 26 -35.75 28.67 -9.92
C ARG A 26 -36.28 27.25 -9.70
N ASN A 27 -35.80 26.58 -8.65
CA ASN A 27 -36.14 25.21 -8.26
C ASN A 27 -35.45 24.07 -9.03
N PHE A 28 -34.16 24.18 -9.34
CA PHE A 28 -33.37 22.98 -9.67
C PHE A 28 -33.36 22.01 -8.47
N ARG A 29 -33.59 20.71 -8.70
CA ARG A 29 -33.53 19.68 -7.67
C ARG A 29 -32.91 18.41 -8.23
N THR A 30 -32.26 17.66 -7.34
CA THR A 30 -31.64 16.37 -7.64
C THR A 30 -32.28 15.32 -6.72
N ARG A 31 -32.47 14.09 -7.20
CA ARG A 31 -32.90 12.93 -6.40
C ARG A 31 -32.27 11.64 -6.90
N LEU A 32 -32.34 10.60 -6.06
CA LEU A 32 -32.05 9.22 -6.42
C LEU A 32 -33.34 8.42 -6.50
N SER A 33 -33.46 7.56 -7.50
CA SER A 33 -34.67 6.75 -7.76
C SER A 33 -34.31 5.30 -8.08
N GLY A 34 -35.19 4.36 -7.75
CA GLY A 34 -35.04 2.93 -8.10
C GLY A 34 -33.99 2.13 -7.33
N GLY A 35 -33.18 2.77 -6.48
CA GLY A 35 -32.20 2.07 -5.65
C GLY A 35 -32.77 1.54 -4.31
N PRO A 36 -32.05 0.62 -3.65
CA PRO A 36 -32.50 -0.01 -2.40
C PRO A 36 -32.44 0.90 -1.16
N SER A 37 -31.84 2.10 -1.24
CA SER A 37 -31.75 3.04 -0.13
C SER A 37 -31.81 4.50 -0.61
N GLU A 38 -32.00 5.46 0.30
CA GLU A 38 -31.97 6.90 -0.06
C GLU A 38 -30.58 7.38 -0.51
N ALA A 39 -29.54 6.60 -0.22
CA ALA A 39 -28.16 6.93 -0.56
C ALA A 39 -27.73 6.35 -1.91
N GLU A 40 -28.56 5.57 -2.61
CA GLU A 40 -28.16 5.00 -3.89
C GLU A 40 -29.35 4.86 -4.85
N GLY A 41 -29.12 5.06 -6.14
CA GLY A 41 -30.18 5.02 -7.14
C GLY A 41 -29.77 5.68 -8.45
N ARG A 42 -30.67 5.61 -9.44
CA ARG A 42 -30.58 6.38 -10.68
C ARG A 42 -30.66 7.86 -10.36
N LEU A 43 -29.76 8.64 -10.96
CA LEU A 43 -29.68 10.09 -10.77
C LEU A 43 -30.71 10.79 -11.66
N GLU A 44 -31.56 11.59 -11.04
CA GLU A 44 -32.59 12.37 -11.73
C GLU A 44 -32.55 13.83 -11.27
N VAL A 45 -32.82 14.74 -12.20
CA VAL A 45 -32.88 16.19 -11.96
C VAL A 45 -34.21 16.77 -12.42
N SER A 46 -34.64 17.88 -11.81
CA SER A 46 -35.86 18.60 -12.21
C SER A 46 -35.59 20.08 -12.44
N LEU A 47 -36.22 20.66 -13.46
CA LEU A 47 -36.11 22.09 -13.81
C LEU A 47 -37.45 22.81 -13.62
N GLY A 48 -37.54 23.70 -12.63
CA GLY A 48 -38.69 24.62 -12.48
C GLY A 48 -39.74 24.18 -11.45
N SER A 49 -40.87 24.89 -11.44
CA SER A 49 -42.01 24.65 -10.52
C SER A 49 -42.90 23.47 -10.94
N ASP A 50 -42.71 22.94 -12.15
CA ASP A 50 -43.44 21.77 -12.65
C ASP A 50 -42.61 20.51 -12.42
N VAL A 51 -43.27 19.46 -11.91
CA VAL A 51 -42.69 18.22 -11.36
C VAL A 51 -42.15 17.28 -12.45
N LEU A 52 -41.58 17.81 -13.54
CA LEU A 52 -40.98 16.98 -14.58
C LEU A 52 -39.54 16.62 -14.17
N TRP A 53 -39.38 15.38 -13.73
CA TRP A 53 -38.09 14.78 -13.48
C TRP A 53 -37.58 14.15 -14.77
N GLY A 54 -36.28 14.28 -15.00
CA GLY A 54 -35.61 13.54 -16.06
C GLY A 54 -34.26 13.02 -15.61
N THR A 55 -33.72 12.08 -16.38
CA THR A 55 -32.51 11.36 -16.03
C THR A 55 -31.26 12.12 -16.44
N VAL A 56 -30.10 11.64 -15.99
CA VAL A 56 -28.80 12.19 -16.35
C VAL A 56 -28.05 11.13 -17.16
N CYS A 57 -27.55 11.51 -18.33
CA CYS A 57 -26.76 10.64 -19.17
C CYS A 57 -25.38 10.38 -18.55
N ASP A 58 -24.81 9.23 -18.84
CA ASP A 58 -23.48 8.84 -18.38
C ASP A 58 -22.34 9.46 -19.19
N ASP A 59 -22.64 10.18 -20.28
CA ASP A 59 -21.72 10.99 -21.07
C ASP A 59 -21.08 12.14 -20.28
N GLY A 60 -19.75 12.22 -20.36
CA GLY A 60 -18.91 13.07 -19.51
C GLY A 60 -18.86 12.68 -18.02
N PHE A 61 -19.65 11.71 -17.56
CA PHE A 61 -19.86 11.44 -16.14
C PHE A 61 -18.67 10.75 -15.46
N ASN A 62 -18.30 11.24 -14.27
CA ASN A 62 -17.22 10.70 -13.45
C ASN A 62 -17.50 10.84 -11.95
N ILE A 63 -16.57 10.37 -11.10
CA ILE A 63 -16.73 10.42 -9.64
C ILE A 63 -16.82 11.85 -9.09
N LYS A 64 -16.26 12.87 -9.76
CA LYS A 64 -16.37 14.28 -9.35
C LYS A 64 -17.81 14.76 -9.50
N VAL A 65 -18.49 14.38 -10.58
CA VAL A 65 -19.92 14.66 -10.79
C VAL A 65 -20.76 13.98 -9.72
N ALA A 66 -20.52 12.69 -9.46
CA ALA A 66 -21.20 11.96 -8.40
C ALA A 66 -20.99 12.60 -7.02
N ASN A 67 -19.78 13.08 -6.72
CA ASN A 67 -19.47 13.79 -5.48
C ASN A 67 -20.28 15.09 -5.34
N VAL A 68 -20.43 15.87 -6.41
CA VAL A 68 -21.30 17.06 -6.42
C VAL A 68 -22.75 16.67 -6.16
N ALA A 69 -23.27 15.66 -6.87
CA ALA A 69 -24.63 15.16 -6.70
C ALA A 69 -24.91 14.70 -5.25
N CYS A 70 -24.03 13.87 -4.69
CA CYS A 70 -24.19 13.36 -3.32
C CYS A 70 -24.14 14.48 -2.28
N ARG A 71 -23.27 15.48 -2.45
CA ARG A 71 -23.22 16.65 -1.55
C ARG A 71 -24.47 17.50 -1.65
N GLU A 72 -24.98 17.71 -2.86
CA GLU A 72 -26.25 18.41 -3.11
C GLU A 72 -27.43 17.68 -2.44
N LEU A 73 -27.40 16.34 -2.40
CA LEU A 73 -28.37 15.48 -1.71
C LEU A 73 -28.18 15.42 -0.18
N GLY A 74 -27.13 16.03 0.38
CA GLY A 74 -26.86 16.07 1.83
C GLY A 74 -25.95 14.96 2.36
N PHE A 75 -25.41 14.11 1.50
CA PHE A 75 -24.39 13.12 1.83
C PHE A 75 -22.98 13.70 1.73
N ILE A 76 -22.02 13.09 2.41
CA ILE A 76 -20.66 13.67 2.47
C ILE A 76 -19.90 13.62 1.13
N ARG A 77 -20.12 12.57 0.32
CA ARG A 77 -19.49 12.30 -0.98
C ARG A 77 -20.13 11.08 -1.65
N ALA A 78 -19.75 10.80 -2.90
CA ALA A 78 -20.03 9.53 -3.57
C ALA A 78 -19.05 8.44 -3.11
N GLU A 79 -19.55 7.21 -3.00
CA GLU A 79 -18.74 5.99 -2.90
C GLU A 79 -18.39 5.46 -4.30
N THR A 80 -19.35 5.52 -5.23
CA THR A 80 -19.19 5.07 -6.62
C THR A 80 -20.34 5.58 -7.50
N TYR A 81 -20.23 5.34 -8.80
CA TYR A 81 -21.30 5.47 -9.78
C TYR A 81 -21.40 4.21 -10.66
N PHE A 82 -22.51 4.06 -11.37
CA PHE A 82 -22.84 2.92 -12.22
C PHE A 82 -23.42 3.35 -13.55
N PHE A 83 -23.00 2.67 -14.61
CA PHE A 83 -23.47 2.83 -15.98
C PHE A 83 -24.62 1.87 -16.30
N ARG A 84 -25.13 1.93 -17.55
CA ARG A 84 -26.05 0.94 -18.11
C ARG A 84 -27.38 0.83 -17.35
N ALA A 85 -27.89 1.97 -16.87
CA ALA A 85 -29.15 2.04 -16.13
C ALA A 85 -29.23 1.02 -14.98
N TYR A 86 -28.18 0.96 -14.15
CA TYR A 86 -28.01 -0.08 -13.12
C TYR A 86 -29.22 -0.24 -12.19
N TYR A 87 -29.85 0.86 -11.75
CA TYR A 87 -31.10 0.83 -10.97
C TYR A 87 -32.36 0.96 -11.84
N GLY A 88 -32.29 0.43 -13.07
CA GLY A 88 -33.32 0.50 -14.09
C GLY A 88 -33.29 1.79 -14.89
N ARG A 89 -33.92 1.73 -16.08
CA ARG A 89 -34.15 2.87 -16.97
C ARG A 89 -35.16 3.84 -16.33
N GLY A 90 -34.91 5.13 -16.46
CA GLY A 90 -35.82 6.17 -16.01
C GLY A 90 -36.89 6.52 -17.04
N PRO A 91 -37.85 7.37 -16.64
CA PRO A 91 -38.83 7.92 -17.56
C PRO A 91 -38.23 9.08 -18.38
N ASP A 92 -38.75 9.30 -19.60
CA ASP A 92 -38.43 10.49 -20.40
C ASP A 92 -38.76 11.79 -19.63
N PRO A 93 -37.96 12.87 -19.81
CA PRO A 93 -36.83 12.99 -20.73
C PRO A 93 -35.46 12.74 -20.05
N ILE A 94 -34.40 12.51 -20.83
CA ILE A 94 -33.02 12.64 -20.35
C ILE A 94 -32.69 14.14 -20.31
N MET A 95 -32.35 14.68 -19.14
CA MET A 95 -32.27 16.13 -18.91
C MET A 95 -30.88 16.70 -19.02
N LEU A 96 -29.86 15.98 -18.57
CA LEU A 96 -28.46 16.44 -18.60
C LEU A 96 -27.60 15.43 -19.34
N ASP A 97 -26.68 15.98 -20.12
CA ASP A 97 -25.74 15.27 -20.97
C ASP A 97 -24.40 16.03 -21.00
N GLU A 98 -23.32 15.32 -21.33
CA GLU A 98 -21.93 15.81 -21.30
C GLU A 98 -21.58 16.50 -19.98
N LEU A 99 -21.98 15.86 -18.87
CA LEU A 99 -21.96 16.46 -17.54
C LEU A 99 -20.56 16.34 -16.92
N PHE A 100 -19.85 17.47 -16.83
CA PHE A 100 -18.49 17.55 -16.29
C PHE A 100 -18.40 18.55 -15.13
N CYS A 101 -17.89 18.08 -13.99
CA CYS A 101 -17.65 18.90 -12.80
C CYS A 101 -16.15 18.92 -12.42
N TYR A 102 -15.68 20.06 -11.92
CA TYR A 102 -14.38 20.21 -11.26
C TYR A 102 -14.34 19.53 -9.88
N GLY A 103 -15.51 19.29 -9.26
CA GLY A 103 -15.68 18.59 -7.99
C GLY A 103 -15.83 19.50 -6.77
N ASN A 104 -15.83 20.83 -6.93
CA ASN A 104 -16.03 21.81 -5.85
C ASN A 104 -17.36 22.58 -5.96
N GLU A 105 -18.16 22.25 -6.98
CA GLU A 105 -19.47 22.81 -7.23
C GLU A 105 -20.46 22.45 -6.13
N THR A 106 -21.43 23.34 -5.92
CA THR A 106 -22.50 23.18 -4.92
C THR A 106 -23.75 22.51 -5.46
N SER A 107 -23.94 22.53 -6.78
CA SER A 107 -25.06 21.92 -7.48
C SER A 107 -24.60 21.34 -8.81
N LEU A 108 -25.23 20.26 -9.26
CA LEU A 108 -24.99 19.70 -10.59
C LEU A 108 -25.24 20.70 -11.72
N TRP A 109 -26.11 21.69 -11.50
CA TRP A 109 -26.37 22.74 -12.49
C TRP A 109 -25.18 23.68 -12.71
N ASP A 110 -24.29 23.80 -11.73
CA ASP A 110 -23.09 24.64 -11.85
C ASP A 110 -22.00 23.96 -12.69
N CYS A 111 -22.15 22.66 -12.95
CA CYS A 111 -21.22 21.89 -13.77
C CYS A 111 -21.37 22.24 -15.25
N GLN A 112 -20.34 21.92 -16.04
CA GLN A 112 -20.45 21.99 -17.49
C GLN A 112 -21.40 20.88 -17.96
N HIS A 113 -22.35 21.23 -18.81
CA HIS A 113 -23.31 20.29 -19.41
C HIS A 113 -23.87 20.89 -20.71
N SER A 114 -24.37 20.03 -21.59
CA SER A 114 -25.15 20.37 -22.79
C SER A 114 -26.44 21.12 -22.44
N GLU A 115 -27.10 21.74 -23.42
CA GLU A 115 -28.41 22.36 -23.17
C GLU A 115 -29.41 21.31 -22.65
N PRO A 116 -30.27 21.63 -21.67
CA PRO A 116 -31.17 20.64 -21.09
C PRO A 116 -32.05 19.95 -22.13
N ALA A 117 -32.21 18.64 -21.99
CA ALA A 117 -32.93 17.77 -22.93
C ALA A 117 -32.37 17.74 -24.37
N VAL A 118 -31.16 18.26 -24.59
CA VAL A 118 -30.38 18.06 -25.82
C VAL A 118 -29.33 17.00 -25.52
N HIS A 119 -29.54 15.80 -26.05
CA HIS A 119 -28.68 14.64 -25.87
C HIS A 119 -28.78 13.71 -27.09
N ASP A 120 -27.78 12.87 -27.30
CA ASP A 120 -27.85 11.72 -28.21
C ASP A 120 -27.98 10.37 -27.45
N CYS A 121 -28.07 10.45 -26.13
CA CYS A 121 -28.22 9.29 -25.25
C CYS A 121 -29.58 8.58 -25.36
N THR A 122 -29.57 7.31 -24.97
CA THR A 122 -30.73 6.47 -24.69
C THR A 122 -30.87 6.23 -23.18
N HIS A 123 -32.00 5.73 -22.72
CA HIS A 123 -32.16 5.41 -21.29
C HIS A 123 -31.29 4.23 -20.80
N ASP A 124 -30.58 3.53 -21.70
CA ASP A 124 -29.52 2.63 -21.25
C ASP A 124 -28.33 3.39 -20.67
N GLU A 125 -28.15 4.66 -21.02
CA GLU A 125 -27.06 5.52 -20.54
C GLU A 125 -27.45 6.31 -19.28
N ASP A 126 -28.61 5.99 -18.68
CA ASP A 126 -29.01 6.61 -17.42
C ASP A 126 -28.01 6.28 -16.30
N ILE A 127 -27.41 7.32 -15.73
CA ILE A 127 -26.43 7.16 -14.68
C ILE A 127 -27.08 6.86 -13.34
N SER A 128 -26.41 6.02 -12.56
CA SER A 128 -26.74 5.72 -11.18
C SER A 128 -25.58 6.05 -10.27
N ILE A 129 -25.85 6.49 -9.05
CA ILE A 129 -24.81 6.79 -8.06
C ILE A 129 -25.11 6.11 -6.73
N LYS A 130 -24.04 5.87 -5.96
CA LYS A 130 -24.10 5.48 -4.56
C LYS A 130 -23.31 6.49 -3.74
N CYS A 131 -24.01 7.15 -2.84
CA CYS A 131 -23.49 8.08 -1.87
C CYS A 131 -23.03 7.36 -0.60
N ASN A 132 -22.08 7.98 0.09
CA ASN A 132 -21.72 7.52 1.41
C ASN A 132 -22.91 7.69 2.34
N SER A 133 -23.29 6.60 3.01
CA SER A 133 -24.45 6.58 3.91
C SER A 133 -24.35 7.57 5.07
N LEU A 134 -23.17 8.11 5.38
CA LEU A 134 -23.00 9.16 6.37
C LEU A 134 -23.43 10.52 5.81
N THR A 135 -24.38 11.14 6.50
CA THR A 135 -24.74 12.54 6.26
C THR A 135 -23.71 13.49 6.88
N PHE A 136 -23.65 14.74 6.41
CA PHE A 136 -22.79 15.77 7.01
C PHE A 136 -23.03 15.93 8.52
N ARG A 137 -24.29 15.85 8.98
CA ARG A 137 -24.65 15.97 10.40
C ARG A 137 -24.10 14.81 11.25
N GLU A 138 -24.16 13.59 10.73
CA GLU A 138 -23.63 12.41 11.42
C GLU A 138 -22.10 12.42 11.43
N LYS A 139 -21.48 12.83 10.33
CA LYS A 139 -20.04 13.06 10.26
C LYS A 139 -19.62 14.10 11.27
N GLU A 140 -20.29 15.25 11.37
CA GLU A 140 -20.01 16.27 12.38
C GLU A 140 -20.13 15.74 13.81
N ARG A 141 -21.16 14.92 14.11
CA ARG A 141 -21.29 14.29 15.43
C ARG A 141 -20.12 13.34 15.73
N ARG A 142 -19.79 12.43 14.81
CA ARG A 142 -18.68 11.47 14.94
C ARG A 142 -17.34 12.18 15.02
N GLU A 143 -17.13 13.22 14.22
CA GLU A 143 -15.92 14.04 14.27
C GLU A 143 -15.84 14.82 15.57
N ARG A 144 -16.95 15.32 16.13
CA ARG A 144 -16.93 16.01 17.43
C ARG A 144 -16.59 15.07 18.59
N GLU A 145 -17.04 13.82 18.52
CA GLU A 145 -16.64 12.75 19.46
C GLU A 145 -15.15 12.37 19.28
N ARG A 146 -14.67 12.24 18.03
CA ARG A 146 -13.28 11.88 17.71
C ARG A 146 -12.26 13.03 17.95
N ARG A 147 -12.64 14.28 17.69
CA ARG A 147 -11.84 15.51 17.97
C ARG A 147 -11.56 15.67 19.47
N ARG A 148 -12.31 14.98 20.34
CA ARG A 148 -12.10 14.98 21.79
C ARG A 148 -11.06 13.95 22.24
N THR A 149 -10.72 12.96 21.41
CA THR A 149 -9.79 11.85 21.75
C THR A 149 -8.49 11.86 20.94
N GLU A 150 -8.42 12.52 19.79
CA GLU A 150 -7.17 12.73 19.03
C GLU A 150 -7.05 14.20 18.61
N TRP A 151 -6.13 14.95 19.23
CA TRP A 151 -5.76 16.26 18.71
C TRP A 151 -4.90 16.10 17.47
N LYS A 152 -5.27 16.75 16.36
CA LYS A 152 -4.33 16.94 15.26
C LYS A 152 -3.30 17.98 15.72
N TYR A 153 -2.03 17.66 15.60
CA TYR A 153 -0.95 18.59 15.89
C TYR A 153 0.12 18.49 14.79
N ARG A 154 0.99 19.49 14.69
CA ARG A 154 2.11 19.53 13.73
C ARG A 154 3.29 20.29 14.30
N ILE A 155 4.48 19.99 13.78
CA ILE A 155 5.68 20.78 13.97
C ILE A 155 5.79 21.74 12.78
N ASN A 156 5.79 23.04 13.05
CA ASN A 156 5.79 24.06 12.00
C ASN A 156 7.09 24.88 12.06
N ASP A 157 7.94 24.71 11.05
CA ASP A 157 9.04 25.63 10.79
C ASP A 157 8.56 26.72 9.82
N ARG A 158 8.79 27.99 10.19
CA ARG A 158 8.37 29.14 9.39
C ARG A 158 9.39 29.56 8.36
N PHE A 159 10.63 29.12 8.52
CA PHE A 159 11.72 29.46 7.62
C PHE A 159 12.00 28.33 6.64
N ASP A 160 11.56 27.12 6.98
CA ASP A 160 11.77 25.94 6.16
C ASP A 160 10.45 25.22 5.88
N HIS A 161 10.00 25.30 4.62
CA HIS A 161 8.80 24.60 4.15
C HIS A 161 9.11 23.21 3.57
N HIS A 162 10.36 22.75 3.67
CA HIS A 162 10.74 21.42 3.20
C HIS A 162 10.37 20.36 4.25
N TYR A 163 9.72 19.31 3.77
CA TYR A 163 9.46 18.12 4.55
C TYR A 163 10.75 17.28 4.73
N PRO A 164 10.82 16.41 5.75
CA PRO A 164 9.93 16.37 6.90
C PRO A 164 10.25 17.48 7.93
N HIS A 165 9.22 18.07 8.53
CA HIS A 165 9.37 19.13 9.54
C HIS A 165 9.84 18.57 10.89
N SER A 166 11.15 18.39 11.02
CA SER A 166 11.77 17.84 12.24
C SER A 166 12.06 18.86 13.33
N LYS A 167 11.86 20.16 13.07
CA LYS A 167 12.04 21.23 14.05
C LYS A 167 11.01 22.32 13.83
N GLY A 168 10.63 23.02 14.89
CA GLY A 168 9.63 24.09 14.76
C GLY A 168 8.78 24.30 16.00
N VAL A 169 7.83 25.21 15.86
CA VAL A 169 6.81 25.47 16.90
C VAL A 169 5.77 24.36 16.85
N VAL A 170 5.38 23.86 18.02
CA VAL A 170 4.31 22.87 18.14
C VAL A 170 2.95 23.58 18.06
N GLU A 171 2.16 23.20 17.06
CA GLU A 171 0.82 23.73 16.82
C GLU A 171 -0.22 22.62 16.92
N VAL A 172 -1.37 22.92 17.52
CA VAL A 172 -2.54 22.03 17.59
C VAL A 172 -3.69 22.61 16.77
N LEU A 173 -4.48 21.75 16.14
CA LEU A 173 -5.69 22.14 15.45
C LEU A 173 -6.80 22.34 16.49
N TYR A 174 -7.14 23.59 16.76
CA TYR A 174 -8.16 23.97 17.75
C TYR A 174 -9.19 24.90 17.09
N GLU A 175 -10.47 24.51 17.11
CA GLU A 175 -11.55 25.22 16.40
C GLU A 175 -11.22 25.50 14.91
N GLU A 176 -10.74 24.48 14.21
CA GLU A 176 -10.41 24.51 12.77
C GLU A 176 -9.29 25.49 12.38
N LYS A 177 -8.54 25.97 13.38
CA LYS A 177 -7.38 26.83 13.19
C LYS A 177 -6.18 26.23 13.89
N TRP A 178 -5.03 26.32 13.23
CA TRP A 178 -3.76 25.98 13.86
C TRP A 178 -3.44 27.03 14.94
N ARG A 179 -3.26 26.56 16.17
CA ARG A 179 -3.00 27.37 17.36
C ARG A 179 -1.70 26.90 18.00
N THR A 180 -0.97 27.84 18.59
CA THR A 180 0.31 27.56 19.26
C THR A 180 0.07 27.08 20.68
N ILE A 181 0.96 26.22 21.19
CA ILE A 181 0.98 25.82 22.60
C ILE A 181 1.86 26.80 23.40
N CYS A 182 1.47 27.12 24.64
CA CYS A 182 2.30 27.91 25.55
C CYS A 182 3.46 27.07 26.07
N SER A 183 4.66 27.66 26.15
CA SER A 183 5.85 26.96 26.67
C SER A 183 5.89 26.82 28.19
N ASP A 184 4.83 27.23 28.91
CA ASP A 184 4.79 27.06 30.36
C ASP A 184 4.62 25.57 30.68
N GLY A 185 5.49 25.04 31.54
CA GLY A 185 5.52 23.62 31.91
C GLY A 185 6.11 22.69 30.85
N TRP A 186 6.38 23.18 29.63
CA TRP A 186 6.93 22.38 28.53
C TRP A 186 8.34 21.88 28.83
N ASP A 187 8.53 20.56 28.84
CA ASP A 187 9.80 19.93 29.16
C ASP A 187 10.28 18.90 28.09
N MET A 188 11.28 18.09 28.44
CA MET A 188 11.84 17.06 27.55
C MET A 188 10.89 15.89 27.31
N GLU A 189 10.05 15.51 28.28
CA GLU A 189 9.12 14.39 28.14
C GLU A 189 7.94 14.79 27.25
N ASP A 190 7.45 16.03 27.39
CA ASP A 190 6.46 16.60 26.47
C ASP A 190 7.01 16.65 25.03
N ALA A 191 8.25 17.11 24.89
CA ALA A 191 8.91 17.20 23.59
C ALA A 191 9.19 15.81 22.99
N ARG A 192 9.51 14.80 23.81
CA ARG A 192 9.66 13.40 23.36
C ARG A 192 8.35 12.87 22.78
N VAL A 193 7.22 13.07 23.46
CA VAL A 193 5.90 12.67 22.93
C VAL A 193 5.57 13.45 21.66
N ALA A 194 5.87 14.75 21.60
CA ALA A 194 5.65 15.57 20.40
C ALA A 194 6.48 15.10 19.19
N CYS A 195 7.76 14.75 19.39
CA CYS A 195 8.59 14.21 18.33
C CYS A 195 8.13 12.80 17.91
N GLY A 196 7.87 11.94 18.90
CA GLY A 196 7.41 10.58 18.69
C GLY A 196 6.10 10.51 17.94
N ALA A 197 5.11 11.29 18.34
CA ALA A 197 3.84 11.32 17.65
C ALA A 197 3.95 11.89 16.21
N ALA A 198 5.03 12.64 15.90
CA ALA A 198 5.28 13.26 14.60
C ALA A 198 6.10 12.32 13.71
N GLY A 199 6.43 11.14 14.24
CA GLY A 199 7.14 10.07 13.57
C GLY A 199 8.64 10.08 13.73
N PHE A 200 9.17 10.92 14.62
CA PHE A 200 10.61 11.01 14.88
C PHE A 200 11.00 10.21 16.13
N PRO A 201 12.10 9.43 16.08
CA PRO A 201 12.46 8.50 17.15
C PRO A 201 12.83 9.15 18.48
N ASP A 202 13.35 10.37 18.47
CA ASP A 202 13.73 11.03 19.73
C ASP A 202 13.75 12.56 19.60
N VAL A 203 13.88 13.22 20.74
CA VAL A 203 14.07 14.66 20.87
C VAL A 203 15.56 15.00 21.01
N ILE A 204 16.04 15.97 20.23
CA ILE A 204 17.39 16.56 20.39
C ILE A 204 17.32 17.68 21.43
N THR A 205 16.36 18.58 21.29
CA THR A 205 16.15 19.69 22.22
C THR A 205 14.71 20.19 22.21
N HIS A 206 14.28 20.75 23.33
CA HIS A 206 12.95 21.33 23.56
C HIS A 206 13.01 22.86 23.79
N ILE A 207 14.18 23.48 23.59
CA ILE A 207 14.44 24.86 24.04
C ILE A 207 13.43 25.82 23.39
N PRO A 208 12.57 26.48 24.20
CA PRO A 208 11.61 27.44 23.69
C PRO A 208 12.34 28.64 23.07
N THR A 209 12.02 28.95 21.82
CA THR A 209 12.56 30.08 21.05
C THR A 209 12.59 31.41 21.84
N GLU A 210 13.44 32.35 21.39
CA GLU A 210 13.28 33.77 21.73
C GLU A 210 11.86 34.27 21.38
N LYS A 211 11.46 35.43 21.94
CA LYS A 211 10.10 36.01 21.77
C LYS A 211 9.64 35.95 20.31
N ILE A 212 8.86 34.93 19.92
CA ILE A 212 8.27 34.87 18.60
C ILE A 212 7.24 36.01 18.54
N PHE A 213 7.52 37.00 17.69
CA PHE A 213 6.68 38.19 17.46
C PHE A 213 5.35 37.89 16.75
N HIS A 214 4.74 36.72 16.95
CA HIS A 214 3.40 36.47 16.45
C HIS A 214 2.34 36.81 17.48
N ARG A 215 1.21 37.33 16.96
CA ARG A 215 0.06 37.85 17.70
C ARG A 215 -0.16 37.02 18.96
N ARG A 216 0.14 37.60 20.13
CA ARG A 216 -0.01 36.97 21.45
C ARG A 216 -1.34 36.20 21.65
N LYS A 217 -2.37 36.42 20.83
CA LYS A 217 -3.73 35.86 20.87
C LYS A 217 -3.91 34.40 20.37
N SER A 218 -2.88 33.55 20.31
CA SER A 218 -3.00 32.18 19.75
C SER A 218 -2.82 31.02 20.74
N PHE A 219 -2.39 31.26 21.97
CA PHE A 219 -2.20 30.17 22.94
C PHE A 219 -3.52 29.59 23.44
N VAL A 220 -3.64 28.26 23.35
CA VAL A 220 -4.83 27.50 23.74
C VAL A 220 -4.57 26.46 24.83
N LEU A 221 -3.31 26.01 24.99
CA LEU A 221 -2.90 24.98 25.94
C LEU A 221 -1.61 25.39 26.67
N ARG A 222 -1.43 24.90 27.90
CA ARG A 222 -0.23 25.07 28.73
C ARG A 222 -0.08 23.90 29.71
N ASP A 223 1.07 23.83 30.38
CA ASP A 223 1.38 22.89 31.46
C ASP A 223 1.06 21.44 31.06
N PHE A 224 1.66 21.01 29.95
CA PHE A 224 1.72 19.58 29.63
C PHE A 224 2.53 18.86 30.71
N ALA A 225 2.14 17.63 31.02
CA ALA A 225 2.82 16.79 32.00
C ALA A 225 2.86 15.34 31.48
N CYS A 226 3.44 15.16 30.30
CA CYS A 226 3.64 13.85 29.71
C CYS A 226 4.61 13.00 30.56
N THR A 227 4.44 11.68 30.52
CA THR A 227 5.38 10.70 31.09
C THR A 227 6.49 10.33 30.12
N GLY A 228 6.34 10.66 28.83
CA GLY A 228 7.25 10.29 27.75
C GLY A 228 6.86 8.99 27.03
N GLN A 229 5.79 8.33 27.48
CA GLN A 229 5.33 7.03 26.97
C GLN A 229 4.00 7.10 26.24
N GLU A 230 3.36 8.26 26.25
CA GLU A 230 2.12 8.52 25.53
C GLU A 230 2.33 8.36 24.02
N THR A 231 1.32 7.82 23.34
CA THR A 231 1.37 7.73 21.87
C THR A 231 1.16 9.11 21.25
N TRP A 232 0.27 9.91 21.84
CA TRP A 232 -0.15 11.22 21.36
C TRP A 232 -0.08 12.27 22.45
N LEU A 233 0.20 13.53 22.10
CA LEU A 233 0.13 14.66 23.03
C LEU A 233 -1.24 14.83 23.71
N SER A 234 -2.32 14.38 23.07
CA SER A 234 -3.67 14.45 23.65
C SER A 234 -3.91 13.48 24.81
N GLU A 235 -3.00 12.51 25.03
CA GLU A 235 -3.07 11.59 26.17
C GLU A 235 -2.41 12.19 27.42
N CYS A 236 -1.61 13.24 27.27
CA CYS A 236 -0.93 13.88 28.38
C CYS A 236 -1.89 14.78 29.19
N PRO A 237 -1.76 14.80 30.53
CA PRO A 237 -2.40 15.82 31.36
C PRO A 237 -1.99 17.23 30.90
N VAL A 238 -2.97 18.13 30.76
CA VAL A 238 -2.80 19.44 30.13
C VAL A 238 -3.85 20.43 30.63
N GLN A 239 -3.53 21.72 30.61
CA GLN A 239 -4.46 22.79 30.98
C GLN A 239 -4.89 23.62 29.75
N GLU A 240 -6.20 23.65 29.50
CA GLU A 240 -6.80 24.55 28.51
C GLU A 240 -6.83 26.00 29.01
N ILE A 241 -6.51 26.94 28.12
CA ILE A 241 -6.56 28.38 28.41
C ILE A 241 -7.46 29.11 27.43
N ASN A 242 -8.44 29.83 27.99
CA ASN A 242 -9.37 30.68 27.26
C ASN A 242 -8.84 32.10 26.97
N ASN A 243 -7.66 32.44 27.49
CA ASN A 243 -7.03 33.73 27.30
C ASN A 243 -5.51 33.56 27.26
N TYR A 244 -4.92 33.96 26.15
CA TYR A 244 -3.48 33.88 25.91
C TYR A 244 -2.62 34.57 26.97
N LYS A 245 -3.15 35.59 27.67
CA LYS A 245 -2.44 36.28 28.77
C LYS A 245 -2.15 35.37 29.95
N LYS A 246 -2.83 34.21 30.01
CA LYS A 246 -2.54 33.18 31.00
C LYS A 246 -1.20 32.49 30.73
N CYS A 247 -0.59 32.60 29.55
CA CYS A 247 0.76 32.11 29.28
C CYS A 247 1.82 33.08 29.86
N LYS A 248 2.52 32.68 30.92
CA LYS A 248 3.46 33.51 31.67
C LYS A 248 4.77 33.71 30.91
N SER A 249 5.28 32.65 30.26
CA SER A 249 6.52 32.72 29.47
C SER A 249 6.40 33.68 28.29
N THR A 250 5.18 33.88 27.78
CA THR A 250 4.88 34.56 26.50
C THR A 250 5.55 33.91 25.28
N LYS A 251 6.06 32.68 25.43
CA LYS A 251 6.76 31.90 24.41
C LYS A 251 5.93 30.69 24.00
N ALA A 252 6.18 30.20 22.78
CA ALA A 252 5.55 28.99 22.28
C ALA A 252 6.42 27.76 22.57
N ALA A 253 5.78 26.60 22.73
CA ALA A 253 6.47 25.32 22.78
C ALA A 253 7.21 25.07 21.46
N TYR A 254 8.47 24.64 21.56
CA TYR A 254 9.37 24.41 20.42
C TYR A 254 10.07 23.07 20.59
N VAL A 255 10.31 22.37 19.48
CA VAL A 255 11.01 21.09 19.47
C VAL A 255 12.00 21.01 18.32
N MET A 256 13.07 20.27 18.53
CA MET A 256 13.96 19.73 17.50
C MET A 256 14.05 18.22 17.70
N CYS A 257 13.62 17.47 16.71
CA CYS A 257 13.57 16.02 16.73
C CYS A 257 14.75 15.42 15.96
N ASN A 258 15.19 14.26 16.41
CA ASN A 258 16.13 13.45 15.66
C ASN A 258 15.42 12.88 14.43
N ARG A 259 15.95 13.15 13.23
CA ARG A 259 15.37 12.69 11.97
C ARG A 259 15.40 11.15 11.82
N GLY A 260 16.32 10.47 12.50
CA GLY A 260 16.49 9.03 12.37
C GLY A 260 16.98 8.59 10.98
N THR A 261 17.33 7.32 10.86
CA THR A 261 17.86 6.72 9.62
C THR A 261 16.80 6.68 8.51
N PHE A 262 15.53 6.46 8.87
CA PHE A 262 14.43 6.41 7.91
C PHE A 262 14.34 7.66 7.02
N VAL A 263 14.64 8.85 7.55
CA VAL A 263 14.64 10.09 6.77
C VAL A 263 15.95 10.28 6.00
N ILE A 264 17.09 9.98 6.64
CA ILE A 264 18.45 10.27 6.12
C ILE A 264 18.79 9.45 4.87
N ASP A 265 18.30 8.21 4.77
CA ASP A 265 18.63 7.31 3.65
C ASP A 265 17.83 7.62 2.36
N SER A 266 17.17 8.79 2.24
CA SER A 266 16.48 9.19 1.00
C SER A 266 17.36 10.09 0.13
N PRO A 267 17.49 9.82 -1.18
CA PRO A 267 18.24 10.67 -2.10
C PRO A 267 17.73 12.12 -2.12
N ASN A 268 16.43 12.30 -1.88
CA ASN A 268 15.75 13.60 -1.86
C ASN A 268 15.90 14.36 -0.53
N PHE A 269 16.44 13.73 0.52
CA PHE A 269 16.59 14.33 1.85
C PHE A 269 17.99 14.11 2.47
N PRO A 270 19.08 14.56 1.81
CA PRO A 270 20.43 14.40 2.32
C PRO A 270 20.67 15.18 3.62
N GLU A 271 21.66 14.75 4.39
CA GLU A 271 22.08 15.39 5.65
C GLU A 271 22.44 16.87 5.42
N GLN A 272 21.84 17.79 6.22
CA GLN A 272 22.31 19.17 6.25
C GLN A 272 23.63 19.21 7.04
N THR A 273 24.72 19.51 6.34
CA THR A 273 26.02 19.78 6.98
C THR A 273 26.04 21.24 7.45
N GLU A 274 26.16 21.47 8.75
CA GLU A 274 26.57 22.78 9.26
C GLU A 274 28.10 22.87 9.18
N ASN A 275 28.63 23.85 8.44
CA ASN A 275 30.07 24.09 8.26
C ASN A 275 30.88 22.90 7.69
N GLY A 276 30.26 22.05 6.86
CA GLY A 276 30.96 20.91 6.24
C GLY A 276 31.35 19.80 7.22
N GLN A 277 30.78 19.80 8.43
CA GLN A 277 30.88 18.69 9.37
C GLN A 277 29.49 18.02 9.53
N PRO A 278 29.42 16.68 9.55
CA PRO A 278 28.20 15.96 9.91
C PRO A 278 27.74 16.41 11.31
N ILE A 279 26.47 16.78 11.45
CA ILE A 279 25.87 17.01 12.78
C ILE A 279 25.92 15.66 13.50
N GLU A 280 26.55 15.60 14.68
CA GLU A 280 26.86 14.37 15.43
C GLU A 280 25.68 13.38 15.56
N SER A 281 25.45 12.55 14.55
CA SER A 281 24.83 11.23 14.66
C SER A 281 25.91 10.11 14.70
N ALA A 282 27.19 10.50 14.58
CA ALA A 282 28.35 9.63 14.45
C ALA A 282 28.87 8.99 15.75
N ASN A 283 28.15 9.11 16.88
CA ASN A 283 28.46 8.39 18.12
C ASN A 283 27.52 7.21 18.39
N ARG A 284 26.82 6.69 17.36
CA ARG A 284 26.29 5.32 17.44
C ARG A 284 27.43 4.37 17.07
N PRO A 285 27.98 3.57 18.01
CA PRO A 285 28.91 2.51 17.63
C PRO A 285 28.24 1.65 16.55
N PRO A 286 29.00 1.12 15.57
CA PRO A 286 28.45 0.15 14.63
C PRO A 286 27.68 -0.90 15.44
N PRO A 287 26.48 -1.33 15.01
CA PRO A 287 25.78 -2.40 15.71
C PRO A 287 26.78 -3.52 15.90
N ALA A 288 27.07 -3.89 17.15
CA ALA A 288 28.00 -4.98 17.40
C ALA A 288 27.53 -6.17 16.56
N GLU A 289 28.44 -6.91 15.93
CA GLU A 289 28.14 -8.02 15.00
C GLU A 289 27.19 -9.11 15.59
N ASN A 290 26.85 -9.02 16.88
CA ASN A 290 25.93 -9.88 17.61
C ASN A 290 24.60 -9.24 18.07
N HIS A 291 24.27 -8.00 17.69
CA HIS A 291 22.93 -7.47 17.97
C HIS A 291 21.89 -8.11 17.03
N PRO A 292 20.78 -8.67 17.56
CA PRO A 292 19.76 -9.26 16.71
C PRO A 292 19.15 -8.17 15.81
N ARG A 293 19.03 -8.47 14.52
CA ARG A 293 18.42 -7.55 13.53
C ARG A 293 16.90 -7.63 13.64
N ILE A 294 16.20 -6.51 13.42
CA ILE A 294 14.74 -6.43 13.42
C ILE A 294 14.28 -5.98 12.04
N ARG A 295 13.15 -6.53 11.56
CA ARG A 295 12.49 -6.05 10.34
C ARG A 295 10.97 -6.06 10.49
N PHE A 296 10.29 -5.20 9.73
CA PHE A 296 8.85 -5.25 9.54
C PHE A 296 8.53 -5.87 8.18
N LYS A 297 7.57 -6.79 8.14
CA LYS A 297 7.10 -7.48 6.92
C LYS A 297 5.60 -7.34 6.75
N ALA A 298 5.10 -7.47 5.52
CA ALA A 298 3.66 -7.42 5.20
C ALA A 298 2.94 -6.14 5.71
N GLY A 299 3.64 -5.00 5.75
CA GLY A 299 3.07 -3.69 6.07
C GLY A 299 2.61 -2.96 4.80
N GLN A 300 1.52 -2.18 4.90
CA GLN A 300 1.00 -1.37 3.80
C GLN A 300 1.78 -0.06 3.66
N ALA A 301 2.35 0.43 4.75
CA ALA A 301 3.11 1.66 4.85
C ALA A 301 4.46 1.45 5.54
N PHE A 302 5.31 2.49 5.50
CA PHE A 302 6.53 2.50 6.28
C PHE A 302 6.23 2.58 7.78
N GLY A 303 7.06 1.90 8.57
CA GLY A 303 6.90 1.86 10.02
C GLY A 303 5.76 0.93 10.48
N GLU A 304 5.26 0.06 9.62
CA GLU A 304 4.28 -0.95 10.00
C GLU A 304 4.54 -2.32 9.40
N GLY A 305 3.95 -3.34 10.02
CA GLY A 305 4.02 -4.73 9.57
C GLY A 305 4.16 -5.72 10.72
N ARG A 306 4.22 -7.00 10.37
CA ARG A 306 4.61 -8.09 11.26
C ARG A 306 6.06 -7.92 11.69
N VAL A 307 6.33 -8.09 12.99
CA VAL A 307 7.66 -7.92 13.58
C VAL A 307 8.44 -9.23 13.52
N GLU A 308 9.61 -9.20 12.89
CA GLU A 308 10.52 -10.32 12.78
C GLU A 308 11.90 -9.97 13.33
N ILE A 309 12.53 -10.94 14.00
CA ILE A 309 13.84 -10.82 14.64
C ILE A 309 14.78 -11.88 14.04
N PHE A 310 16.00 -11.47 13.72
CA PHE A 310 17.04 -12.36 13.28
C PHE A 310 17.84 -12.89 14.47
N HIS A 311 17.74 -14.20 14.73
CA HIS A 311 18.49 -14.85 15.79
C HIS A 311 18.94 -16.24 15.35
N ASN A 312 20.14 -16.66 15.75
CA ASN A 312 20.73 -17.96 15.35
C ASN A 312 20.67 -18.24 13.84
N ARG A 313 20.96 -17.22 13.03
CA ARG A 313 20.95 -17.28 11.55
C ARG A 313 19.59 -17.60 10.92
N GLN A 314 18.50 -17.33 11.64
CA GLN A 314 17.13 -17.51 11.14
C GLN A 314 16.26 -16.34 11.58
N TRP A 315 15.42 -15.87 10.68
CA TRP A 315 14.34 -14.96 11.02
C TRP A 315 13.24 -15.73 11.77
N GLY A 316 12.57 -15.03 12.68
CA GLY A 316 11.44 -15.57 13.43
C GLY A 316 10.62 -14.45 14.03
N THR A 317 9.40 -14.76 14.45
CA THR A 317 8.40 -13.75 14.82
C THR A 317 8.40 -13.40 16.30
N VAL A 318 7.66 -12.35 16.65
CA VAL A 318 7.40 -11.93 18.03
C VAL A 318 5.94 -12.20 18.37
N CYS A 319 5.68 -12.77 19.55
CA CYS A 319 4.33 -12.99 20.02
C CYS A 319 3.71 -11.69 20.56
N SER A 320 2.47 -11.41 20.15
CA SER A 320 1.70 -10.23 20.58
C SER A 320 1.15 -10.30 22.00
N LYS A 321 1.20 -11.48 22.64
CA LYS A 321 0.69 -11.66 24.00
C LYS A 321 1.45 -10.80 25.00
N ASP A 322 0.71 -10.05 25.83
CA ASP A 322 1.20 -9.10 26.82
C ASP A 322 2.09 -7.97 26.26
N PHE A 323 2.10 -7.75 24.95
CA PHE A 323 2.84 -6.65 24.32
C PHE A 323 2.14 -5.32 24.58
N THR A 324 2.87 -4.35 25.16
CA THR A 324 2.32 -3.07 25.63
C THR A 324 2.68 -1.89 24.73
N ASN A 325 2.00 -0.75 24.87
CA ASN A 325 2.36 0.49 24.17
C ASN A 325 3.79 0.95 24.52
N ALA A 326 4.22 0.78 25.78
CA ALA A 326 5.60 1.08 26.18
C ALA A 326 6.61 0.19 25.42
N SER A 327 6.30 -1.09 25.24
CA SER A 327 7.09 -2.01 24.41
C SER A 327 7.09 -1.59 22.93
N GLY A 328 5.95 -1.17 22.41
CA GLY A 328 5.83 -0.65 21.05
C GLY A 328 6.63 0.63 20.81
N ASN A 329 6.65 1.57 21.77
CA ASN A 329 7.45 2.80 21.67
C ASN A 329 8.94 2.50 21.59
N VAL A 330 9.44 1.55 22.40
CA VAL A 330 10.84 1.11 22.33
C VAL A 330 11.16 0.53 20.96
N LEU A 331 10.31 -0.37 20.46
CA LEU A 331 10.48 -1.00 19.15
C LEU A 331 10.44 0.01 17.99
N CYS A 332 9.45 0.90 17.97
CA CYS A 332 9.33 1.91 16.91
C CYS A 332 10.53 2.88 16.91
N ARG A 333 10.97 3.33 18.09
CA ARG A 333 12.17 4.17 18.23
C ARG A 333 13.43 3.46 17.78
N GLU A 334 13.60 2.19 18.14
CA GLU A 334 14.74 1.37 17.70
C GLU A 334 14.80 1.26 16.17
N MET A 335 13.63 1.13 15.53
CA MET A 335 13.48 1.08 14.08
C MET A 335 13.58 2.45 13.39
N GLY A 336 13.80 3.53 14.14
CA GLY A 336 13.97 4.88 13.60
C GLY A 336 12.66 5.63 13.29
N PHE A 337 11.54 5.12 13.79
CA PHE A 337 10.22 5.76 13.75
C PHE A 337 9.88 6.37 15.10
N GLY A 338 8.73 7.05 15.19
CA GLY A 338 8.27 7.69 16.40
C GLY A 338 7.61 6.75 17.42
N THR A 339 6.52 7.19 18.04
CA THR A 339 5.74 6.39 19.00
C THR A 339 4.91 5.32 18.30
N VAL A 340 4.51 4.28 19.04
CA VAL A 340 3.60 3.26 18.53
C VAL A 340 2.21 3.83 18.38
N LYS A 341 1.69 3.80 17.14
CA LYS A 341 0.34 4.23 16.80
C LYS A 341 -0.67 3.14 17.09
N LYS A 342 -0.34 1.89 16.78
CA LYS A 342 -1.23 0.75 16.96
C LYS A 342 -0.45 -0.56 17.11
N ILE A 343 -0.94 -1.41 17.99
CA ILE A 343 -0.48 -2.80 18.13
C ILE A 343 -1.58 -3.70 17.57
N PHE A 344 -1.16 -4.65 16.76
CA PHE A 344 -2.00 -5.66 16.17
C PHE A 344 -1.66 -7.03 16.75
N SER A 345 -2.70 -7.74 17.17
CA SER A 345 -2.61 -9.10 17.65
C SER A 345 -3.27 -10.06 16.67
N ASN A 346 -3.15 -11.34 16.97
CA ASN A 346 -3.82 -12.42 16.23
C ASN A 346 -3.38 -12.59 14.77
N GLY A 347 -2.12 -12.25 14.42
CA GLY A 347 -1.62 -12.35 13.05
C GLY A 347 -2.37 -11.46 12.05
N SER A 348 -2.99 -10.35 12.49
CA SER A 348 -3.87 -9.55 11.64
C SER A 348 -3.15 -8.76 10.53
N MET A 349 -1.81 -8.75 10.52
CA MET A 349 -0.97 -8.22 9.44
C MET A 349 -0.32 -9.35 8.63
N GLY A 350 -0.91 -10.54 8.66
CA GLY A 350 -0.33 -11.77 8.11
C GLY A 350 0.47 -12.54 9.15
N GLN A 351 0.49 -13.86 9.00
CA GLN A 351 1.24 -14.78 9.86
C GLN A 351 2.68 -14.92 9.37
N GLY A 352 3.63 -15.22 10.26
CA GLY A 352 4.97 -15.61 9.85
C GLY A 352 5.12 -17.12 9.69
N VAL A 353 6.37 -17.55 9.56
CA VAL A 353 6.78 -18.95 9.54
C VAL A 353 8.01 -19.15 10.44
N GLY A 354 8.31 -20.41 10.76
CA GLY A 354 9.51 -20.77 11.50
C GLY A 354 9.40 -20.50 13.01
N PRO A 355 10.50 -20.10 13.68
CA PRO A 355 10.51 -19.94 15.13
C PRO A 355 9.82 -18.66 15.60
N ILE A 356 9.21 -18.71 16.79
CA ILE A 356 8.76 -17.52 17.53
C ILE A 356 9.84 -17.19 18.55
N TRP A 357 10.58 -16.10 18.33
CA TRP A 357 11.80 -15.80 19.09
C TRP A 357 11.57 -15.09 20.42
N MET A 358 10.48 -14.34 20.53
CA MET A 358 10.25 -13.42 21.64
C MET A 358 8.77 -13.43 22.04
N TRP A 359 8.48 -13.43 23.34
CA TRP A 359 7.12 -13.40 23.89
C TRP A 359 7.10 -12.73 25.28
N ASP A 360 5.90 -12.36 25.75
CA ASP A 360 5.67 -11.70 27.05
C ASP A 360 6.54 -10.44 27.26
N VAL A 361 6.69 -9.62 26.22
CA VAL A 361 7.60 -8.45 26.21
C VAL A 361 6.99 -7.26 26.95
N ARG A 362 7.60 -6.88 28.07
CA ARG A 362 7.12 -5.80 28.95
C ARG A 362 8.22 -4.79 29.23
N CYS A 363 8.31 -3.77 28.38
CA CYS A 363 9.23 -2.65 28.57
C CYS A 363 8.69 -1.63 29.58
N ASN A 364 9.59 -0.86 30.19
CA ASN A 364 9.26 0.33 30.95
C ASN A 364 9.08 1.57 30.04
N GLY A 365 9.56 1.54 28.79
CA GLY A 365 9.41 2.59 27.78
C GLY A 365 10.70 3.39 27.49
N ASN A 366 11.68 3.31 28.37
CA ASN A 366 12.94 4.08 28.30
C ASN A 366 14.14 3.24 27.83
N GLU A 367 13.92 1.95 27.57
CA GLU A 367 14.91 1.04 27.02
C GLU A 367 15.39 1.51 25.64
N ARG A 368 16.67 1.25 25.32
CA ARG A 368 17.25 1.63 24.02
C ARG A 368 16.87 0.67 22.92
N THR A 369 16.71 -0.61 23.27
CA THR A 369 16.32 -1.68 22.37
C THR A 369 15.28 -2.57 23.05
N ILE A 370 14.43 -3.21 22.25
CA ILE A 370 13.46 -4.21 22.71
C ILE A 370 14.15 -5.37 23.43
N PHE A 371 15.43 -5.63 23.13
CA PHE A 371 16.27 -6.63 23.79
C PHE A 371 16.76 -6.20 25.18
N ASP A 372 16.43 -5.02 25.69
CA ASP A 372 16.71 -4.67 27.10
C ASP A 372 15.48 -4.93 27.99
N CYS A 373 14.32 -5.21 27.38
CA CYS A 373 13.07 -5.37 28.10
C CYS A 373 12.97 -6.75 28.79
N PRO A 374 12.30 -6.82 29.95
CA PRO A 374 11.78 -8.06 30.50
C PRO A 374 10.96 -8.83 29.46
N GLN A 375 11.38 -10.05 29.14
CA GLN A 375 10.72 -10.89 28.14
C GLN A 375 11.07 -12.37 28.31
N GLY A 376 10.21 -13.24 27.80
CA GLY A 376 10.57 -14.63 27.53
C GLY A 376 11.46 -14.71 26.29
N ARG A 377 12.57 -15.45 26.37
CA ARG A 377 13.47 -15.70 25.24
C ARG A 377 13.72 -17.18 25.09
N PHE A 378 13.82 -17.60 23.82
CA PHE A 378 14.47 -18.83 23.38
C PHE A 378 14.14 -20.08 24.23
N ASN A 379 13.09 -20.80 23.79
CA ASN A 379 12.51 -22.07 24.26
C ASN A 379 11.22 -21.99 25.13
N ARG A 380 10.20 -22.79 24.73
CA ARG A 380 8.89 -23.02 25.37
C ARG A 380 7.92 -21.83 25.47
N SER A 381 7.58 -21.22 24.33
CA SER A 381 6.38 -20.38 24.22
C SER A 381 5.13 -21.25 23.94
N ASN A 382 3.97 -20.87 24.49
CA ASN A 382 2.67 -21.41 24.09
C ASN A 382 2.06 -20.61 22.91
N CYS A 383 2.80 -19.67 22.33
CA CYS A 383 2.36 -18.93 21.15
C CYS A 383 2.46 -19.80 19.89
N ILE A 384 1.60 -19.47 18.93
CA ILE A 384 1.56 -20.01 17.57
C ILE A 384 1.58 -18.80 16.63
N HIS A 385 1.78 -18.99 15.33
CA HIS A 385 1.83 -17.87 14.37
C HIS A 385 0.53 -17.06 14.29
N ALA A 386 -0.59 -17.65 14.69
CA ALA A 386 -1.83 -16.91 14.90
C ALA A 386 -1.74 -15.88 16.03
N HIS A 387 -0.63 -15.78 16.78
CA HIS A 387 -0.37 -14.74 17.77
C HIS A 387 0.77 -13.79 17.36
N ASP A 388 1.26 -13.85 16.13
CA ASP A 388 2.33 -12.98 15.67
C ASP A 388 1.95 -11.50 15.80
N LEU A 389 2.92 -10.71 16.25
CA LEU A 389 2.80 -9.29 16.51
C LEU A 389 2.87 -8.50 15.21
N GLY A 390 1.81 -7.74 14.94
CA GLY A 390 1.84 -6.63 14.00
C GLY A 390 1.97 -5.30 14.74
N ILE A 391 2.64 -4.33 14.14
CA ILE A 391 2.80 -3.00 14.71
C ILE A 391 2.59 -1.92 13.65
N VAL A 392 2.11 -0.75 14.09
CA VAL A 392 2.13 0.50 13.34
C VAL A 392 2.80 1.56 14.19
N CYS A 393 3.87 2.12 13.67
CA CYS A 393 4.56 3.26 14.23
C CYS A 393 4.07 4.56 13.60
N ASN A 394 4.20 5.67 14.32
CA ASN A 394 4.12 6.97 13.69
C ASN A 394 5.36 7.14 12.80
N ALA A 395 5.14 7.43 11.52
CA ALA A 395 6.17 7.73 10.55
C ALA A 395 6.11 9.23 10.18
N PRO A 396 7.25 9.87 9.89
CA PRO A 396 7.28 11.29 9.59
C PRO A 396 6.64 11.55 8.24
N ASP A 397 5.89 12.65 8.13
CA ASP A 397 5.33 13.08 6.86
C ASP A 397 6.46 13.57 5.94
N LEU A 398 6.65 12.89 4.82
CA LEU A 398 7.68 13.23 3.83
C LEU A 398 7.18 14.24 2.78
N GLY A 399 5.90 14.64 2.82
CA GLY A 399 5.33 15.59 1.84
C GLY A 399 5.31 15.05 0.41
N VAL A 400 5.37 13.72 0.23
CA VAL A 400 5.38 13.06 -1.09
C VAL A 400 3.99 12.68 -1.58
N ARG A 401 3.02 12.51 -0.66
CA ARG A 401 1.65 12.09 -1.00
C ARG A 401 1.00 13.02 -2.01
N GLU A 402 1.20 14.33 -1.88
CA GLU A 402 0.58 15.35 -2.74
C GLU A 402 1.26 15.48 -4.12
N LYS A 403 2.32 14.71 -4.39
CA LYS A 403 3.04 14.73 -5.67
C LYS A 403 2.48 13.73 -6.70
N ILE A 404 1.53 12.89 -6.31
CA ILE A 404 0.81 11.98 -7.20
C ILE A 404 -0.69 12.01 -6.90
N GLU A 405 -1.53 11.70 -7.88
CA GLU A 405 -2.99 11.59 -7.73
C GLU A 405 -3.54 10.44 -8.59
N LEU A 406 -4.66 9.86 -8.16
CA LEU A 406 -5.46 8.97 -9.00
C LEU A 406 -6.60 9.76 -9.64
N VAL A 407 -6.68 9.71 -10.97
CA VAL A 407 -7.73 10.36 -11.75
C VAL A 407 -8.56 9.33 -12.51
N ASP A 408 -9.77 9.73 -12.90
CA ASP A 408 -10.67 8.97 -13.77
C ASP A 408 -11.14 7.60 -13.25
N GLY A 409 -10.82 7.24 -12.00
CA GLY A 409 -11.29 6.00 -11.36
C GLY A 409 -12.76 6.06 -10.90
N ARG A 410 -13.42 4.90 -10.84
CA ARG A 410 -14.79 4.80 -10.28
C ARG A 410 -14.79 4.78 -8.76
N TYR A 411 -13.71 4.28 -8.16
CA TYR A 411 -13.50 4.23 -6.72
C TYR A 411 -12.28 5.07 -6.31
N GLU A 412 -12.23 5.49 -5.05
CA GLU A 412 -11.10 6.27 -4.47
C GLU A 412 -9.75 5.52 -4.52
N LYS A 413 -9.80 4.18 -4.59
CA LYS A 413 -8.62 3.31 -4.63
C LYS A 413 -8.27 2.81 -6.03
N GLU A 414 -8.88 3.35 -7.08
CA GLU A 414 -8.51 3.02 -8.45
C GLU A 414 -8.38 4.26 -9.30
N GLY A 415 -7.64 4.16 -10.40
CA GLY A 415 -7.58 5.21 -11.40
C GLY A 415 -6.27 5.21 -12.18
N ARG A 416 -6.18 6.16 -13.10
CA ARG A 416 -4.96 6.50 -13.81
C ARG A 416 -4.03 7.27 -12.87
N VAL A 417 -2.76 6.92 -12.86
CA VAL A 417 -1.77 7.61 -12.02
C VAL A 417 -1.27 8.85 -12.76
N VAL A 418 -1.41 10.01 -12.13
CA VAL A 418 -0.75 11.25 -12.57
C VAL A 418 0.31 11.66 -11.57
N MET A 419 1.40 12.20 -12.07
CA MET A 419 2.59 12.55 -11.32
C MET A 419 2.98 13.99 -11.60
N LEU A 420 3.32 14.73 -10.54
CA LEU A 420 3.84 16.09 -10.64
C LEU A 420 5.34 16.05 -10.96
N VAL A 421 5.72 16.55 -12.14
CA VAL A 421 7.10 16.64 -12.61
C VAL A 421 7.36 18.07 -13.08
N ASP A 422 8.41 18.71 -12.55
CA ASP A 422 8.79 20.10 -12.88
C ASP A 422 7.62 21.10 -12.83
N GLY A 423 6.73 20.95 -11.84
CA GLY A 423 5.57 21.82 -11.64
C GLY A 423 4.37 21.54 -12.55
N HIS A 424 4.43 20.51 -13.39
CA HIS A 424 3.37 20.13 -14.32
C HIS A 424 2.86 18.72 -14.01
N TRP A 425 1.54 18.53 -14.09
CA TRP A 425 0.90 17.22 -13.92
C TRP A 425 0.84 16.48 -15.25
N GLY A 426 1.32 15.25 -15.27
CA GLY A 426 1.24 14.38 -16.45
C GLY A 426 1.01 12.92 -16.08
N THR A 427 0.72 12.13 -17.09
CA THR A 427 0.49 10.68 -16.96
C THR A 427 1.79 9.90 -17.10
N ILE A 428 1.78 8.66 -16.62
CA ILE A 428 2.89 7.71 -16.73
C ILE A 428 2.59 6.74 -17.87
N CYS A 429 3.59 6.48 -18.72
CA CYS A 429 3.49 5.46 -19.77
C CYS A 429 3.30 4.07 -19.16
N GLY A 430 2.41 3.29 -19.74
CA GLY A 430 2.10 1.94 -19.31
C GLY A 430 3.11 0.88 -19.76
N ASP A 431 4.00 1.20 -20.69
CA ASP A 431 5.09 0.31 -21.06
C ASP A 431 6.07 0.20 -19.89
N GLY A 432 6.31 -1.03 -19.44
CA GLY A 432 7.13 -1.31 -18.26
C GLY A 432 6.38 -1.27 -16.93
N TRP A 433 5.26 -0.55 -16.84
CA TRP A 433 4.48 -0.42 -15.60
C TRP A 433 4.02 -1.77 -15.04
N ASP A 434 4.37 -2.06 -13.78
CA ASP A 434 4.06 -3.32 -13.12
C ASP A 434 3.48 -3.16 -11.69
N LEU A 435 3.28 -4.29 -11.00
CA LEU A 435 2.72 -4.31 -9.65
C LEU A 435 3.67 -3.77 -8.59
N ILE A 436 4.98 -3.76 -8.83
CA ILE A 436 5.98 -3.17 -7.92
C ILE A 436 5.91 -1.64 -8.00
N ASP A 437 5.82 -1.07 -9.20
CA ASP A 437 5.61 0.37 -9.37
C ASP A 437 4.29 0.82 -8.72
N ALA A 438 3.21 0.07 -8.99
CA ALA A 438 1.91 0.33 -8.39
C ALA A 438 1.93 0.21 -6.87
N ALA A 439 2.75 -0.69 -6.30
CA ALA A 439 2.90 -0.85 -4.85
C ALA A 439 3.55 0.40 -4.21
N VAL A 440 4.56 0.97 -4.86
CA VAL A 440 5.14 2.26 -4.44
C VAL A 440 4.09 3.37 -4.47
N ALA A 441 3.29 3.44 -5.55
CA ALA A 441 2.24 4.44 -5.71
C ALA A 441 1.10 4.31 -4.67
N CYS A 442 0.58 3.09 -4.46
CA CYS A 442 -0.47 2.82 -3.46
C CYS A 442 0.00 3.14 -2.04
N ARG A 443 1.27 2.82 -1.72
CA ARG A 443 1.89 3.16 -0.44
C ARG A 443 2.08 4.67 -0.28
N GLN A 444 2.60 5.36 -1.29
CA GLN A 444 2.77 6.82 -1.29
C GLN A 444 1.43 7.55 -1.10
N LEU A 445 0.37 7.05 -1.72
CA LEU A 445 -1.00 7.54 -1.54
C LEU A 445 -1.65 7.08 -0.23
N GLY A 446 -1.03 6.20 0.55
CA GLY A 446 -1.60 5.63 1.78
C GLY A 446 -2.93 4.91 1.55
N LEU A 447 -3.07 4.21 0.42
CA LEU A 447 -4.30 3.50 0.00
C LEU A 447 -4.23 1.98 0.19
N GLY A 448 -3.13 1.47 0.77
CA GLY A 448 -2.92 0.06 1.04
C GLY A 448 -1.89 -0.57 0.10
N PHE A 449 -2.06 -1.86 -0.17
CA PHE A 449 -1.28 -2.61 -1.15
C PHE A 449 -1.79 -2.36 -2.57
N ALA A 450 -0.92 -2.50 -3.57
CA ALA A 450 -1.37 -2.62 -4.95
C ALA A 450 -2.10 -3.96 -5.14
N PHE A 451 -3.18 -3.93 -5.91
CA PHE A 451 -3.96 -5.11 -6.28
C PHE A 451 -3.87 -5.40 -7.78
N ASN A 452 -3.96 -4.35 -8.60
CA ASN A 452 -3.80 -4.41 -10.05
C ASN A 452 -2.93 -3.25 -10.54
N ALA A 453 -2.19 -3.50 -11.64
CA ALA A 453 -1.37 -2.51 -12.34
C ALA A 453 -1.67 -2.52 -13.86
N PRO A 454 -2.86 -2.07 -14.30
CA PRO A 454 -3.18 -2.02 -15.73
C PRO A 454 -2.22 -1.11 -16.50
N LYS A 455 -1.60 -1.67 -17.55
CA LYS A 455 -0.72 -0.94 -18.49
C LYS A 455 -1.49 0.00 -19.42
N SER A 456 -2.76 -0.29 -19.69
CA SER A 456 -3.63 0.62 -20.42
C SER A 456 -4.87 0.90 -19.60
N THR A 457 -5.24 2.18 -19.56
CA THR A 457 -6.47 2.67 -18.94
C THR A 457 -7.42 3.22 -20.00
N PHE A 458 -7.42 2.66 -21.22
CA PHE A 458 -8.33 3.09 -22.31
C PHE A 458 -9.81 2.99 -21.92
N PHE A 459 -10.14 2.03 -21.04
CA PHE A 459 -11.49 1.83 -20.52
C PHE A 459 -11.91 2.90 -19.51
N LEU A 460 -10.96 3.70 -18.99
CA LEU A 460 -11.25 4.93 -18.28
C LEU A 460 -11.30 6.07 -19.30
N ARG A 461 -12.37 6.87 -19.27
CA ARG A 461 -12.58 7.96 -20.24
C ARG A 461 -11.35 8.89 -20.32
N SER A 462 -11.07 9.35 -21.53
CA SER A 462 -9.83 10.02 -21.90
C SER A 462 -9.65 11.37 -21.20
N THR A 463 -8.72 11.47 -20.25
CA THR A 463 -8.09 12.75 -19.92
C THR A 463 -7.15 13.17 -21.06
N SER A 464 -7.26 14.43 -21.49
CA SER A 464 -6.37 15.11 -22.43
C SER A 464 -4.95 15.36 -21.89
N MET A 465 -4.61 14.74 -20.75
CA MET A 465 -3.29 14.86 -20.12
C MET A 465 -2.25 14.04 -20.91
N ALA A 466 -1.13 14.69 -21.22
CA ALA A 466 0.00 14.09 -21.90
C ALA A 466 0.76 13.10 -21.00
N ILE A 467 1.52 12.21 -21.63
CA ILE A 467 2.47 11.31 -20.94
C ILE A 467 3.75 12.11 -20.70
N PHE A 468 4.17 12.24 -19.44
CA PHE A 468 5.40 12.94 -19.05
C PHE A 468 6.48 12.03 -18.49
N VAL A 469 6.09 10.83 -18.06
CA VAL A 469 6.99 9.87 -17.42
C VAL A 469 6.99 8.58 -18.21
N THR A 470 8.17 8.07 -18.51
CA THR A 470 8.40 6.84 -19.27
C THR A 470 9.46 6.00 -18.57
N GLU A 471 9.47 4.69 -18.85
CA GLU A 471 10.43 3.75 -18.26
C GLU A 471 10.46 3.87 -16.72
N MET A 472 9.27 3.89 -16.10
CA MET A 472 9.17 3.78 -14.64
C MET A 472 9.68 2.39 -14.26
N ASP A 473 10.62 2.36 -13.33
CA ASP A 473 11.29 1.14 -12.87
C ASP A 473 11.61 1.30 -11.39
N CYS A 474 10.74 0.76 -10.54
CA CYS A 474 10.90 0.72 -9.10
C CYS A 474 11.41 -0.65 -8.61
N ASP A 475 12.29 -0.65 -7.62
CA ASP A 475 12.71 -1.83 -6.86
C ASP A 475 11.65 -2.27 -5.83
N GLY A 476 10.72 -1.37 -5.49
CA GLY A 476 9.62 -1.57 -4.53
C GLY A 476 9.91 -1.04 -3.13
N THR A 477 11.14 -0.61 -2.85
CA THR A 477 11.58 -0.08 -1.53
C THR A 477 11.53 1.45 -1.43
N GLU A 478 11.28 2.11 -2.56
CA GLU A 478 11.24 3.56 -2.71
C GLU A 478 10.17 4.20 -1.83
N LYS A 479 10.47 5.40 -1.32
CA LYS A 479 9.53 6.14 -0.47
C LYS A 479 8.43 6.81 -1.29
N SER A 480 8.70 7.05 -2.57
CA SER A 480 7.80 7.66 -3.53
C SER A 480 8.18 7.30 -4.96
N LEU A 481 7.25 7.42 -5.92
CA LEU A 481 7.53 7.25 -7.35
C LEU A 481 8.61 8.22 -7.86
N GLN A 482 8.80 9.36 -7.18
CA GLN A 482 9.87 10.31 -7.49
C GLN A 482 11.27 9.78 -7.16
N ASP A 483 11.38 8.74 -6.34
CA ASP A 483 12.65 8.11 -5.99
C ASP A 483 13.00 6.92 -6.91
N CYS A 484 12.04 6.44 -7.72
CA CYS A 484 12.28 5.37 -8.68
C CYS A 484 13.10 5.87 -9.88
N ASN A 485 13.64 4.93 -10.66
CA ASN A 485 14.26 5.29 -11.93
C ASN A 485 13.15 5.61 -12.95
N TYR A 486 13.26 6.76 -13.62
CA TYR A 486 12.32 7.15 -14.68
C TYR A 486 12.93 8.18 -15.64
N LYS A 487 12.35 8.30 -16.84
CA LYS A 487 12.67 9.36 -17.81
C LYS A 487 11.56 10.41 -17.87
N SER A 488 11.92 11.67 -17.56
CA SER A 488 11.04 12.85 -17.71
C SER A 488 11.08 13.39 -19.15
N MET A 489 9.91 13.69 -19.70
CA MET A 489 9.75 14.19 -21.07
C MET A 489 9.14 15.61 -21.14
N VAL A 490 9.16 16.37 -20.04
CA VAL A 490 8.65 17.75 -20.01
C VAL A 490 9.45 18.62 -21.00
N GLY A 491 8.84 18.93 -22.16
CA GLY A 491 9.42 19.82 -23.19
C GLY A 491 10.02 19.15 -24.43
N ASN A 492 9.83 17.84 -24.66
CA ASN A 492 10.26 17.15 -25.88
C ASN A 492 9.15 16.24 -26.46
N ASP A 493 8.75 16.46 -27.71
CA ASP A 493 7.51 15.92 -28.33
C ASP A 493 7.62 14.50 -28.92
N SER A 494 8.71 13.78 -28.68
CA SER A 494 8.97 12.48 -29.31
C SER A 494 8.74 11.33 -28.33
N CYS A 495 7.50 10.85 -28.24
CA CYS A 495 7.14 9.65 -27.48
C CYS A 495 7.06 8.42 -28.41
N THR A 496 7.58 7.27 -27.96
CA THR A 496 7.34 5.95 -28.56
C THR A 496 6.21 5.17 -27.87
N CYS A 497 5.75 5.64 -26.71
CA CYS A 497 4.63 5.05 -25.98
C CYS A 497 3.33 5.53 -26.60
N ASP A 498 2.49 4.60 -27.04
CA ASP A 498 1.19 4.90 -27.59
C ASP A 498 0.33 5.60 -26.53
N SER A 499 -0.39 6.65 -26.94
CA SER A 499 -1.27 7.47 -26.11
C SER A 499 -2.34 6.66 -25.34
N GLU A 500 -2.64 5.44 -25.77
CA GLU A 500 -3.56 4.52 -25.08
C GLU A 500 -2.92 3.79 -23.88
N PHE A 501 -1.59 3.71 -23.81
CA PHE A 501 -0.84 3.07 -22.72
C PHE A 501 -0.55 4.07 -21.61
N LYS A 502 -1.61 4.44 -20.88
CA LYS A 502 -1.53 5.23 -19.66
C LYS A 502 -1.67 4.31 -18.45
N ALA A 503 -0.65 4.29 -17.61
CA ALA A 503 -0.59 3.46 -16.42
C ALA A 503 -1.75 3.76 -15.44
N GLY A 504 -2.35 2.71 -14.92
CA GLY A 504 -3.33 2.81 -13.85
C GLY A 504 -3.03 1.83 -12.73
N LEU A 505 -3.79 1.95 -11.65
CA LEU A 505 -3.70 1.04 -10.52
C LEU A 505 -5.05 0.84 -9.83
N THR A 506 -5.13 -0.24 -9.07
CA THR A 506 -6.13 -0.45 -8.03
C THR A 506 -5.42 -0.83 -6.74
N CYS A 507 -5.77 -0.20 -5.62
CA CYS A 507 -5.24 -0.50 -4.30
C CYS A 507 -6.26 -1.25 -3.43
N THR A 508 -5.79 -1.99 -2.44
CA THR A 508 -6.60 -2.77 -1.49
C THR A 508 -5.94 -2.80 -0.11
N ASP A 509 -6.72 -3.03 0.94
CA ASP A 509 -6.17 -3.21 2.30
C ASP A 509 -5.75 -4.66 2.61
N VAL A 510 -6.13 -5.61 1.75
CA VAL A 510 -5.88 -7.04 1.95
C VAL A 510 -5.34 -7.70 0.68
N VAL A 511 -4.25 -8.46 0.83
CA VAL A 511 -3.59 -9.24 -0.23
C VAL A 511 -3.06 -10.55 0.37
N PRO A 512 -2.86 -11.60 -0.44
CA PRO A 512 -2.17 -12.81 -0.02
C PRO A 512 -0.66 -12.58 0.25
N ASP A 513 -0.01 -13.61 0.77
CA ASP A 513 1.45 -13.74 0.91
C ASP A 513 1.73 -15.24 0.78
N VAL A 514 2.18 -15.68 -0.39
CA VAL A 514 2.40 -17.09 -0.72
C VAL A 514 3.86 -17.47 -0.65
N LEU A 515 4.15 -18.53 0.09
CA LEU A 515 5.50 -19.02 0.29
C LEU A 515 5.52 -20.53 0.50
N LEU A 516 6.67 -21.13 0.21
CA LEU A 516 6.85 -22.57 0.28
C LEU A 516 7.14 -23.06 1.72
N ASP A 517 6.57 -24.20 2.11
CA ASP A 517 6.88 -24.90 3.36
C ASP A 517 8.19 -25.70 3.20
N LEU A 518 9.27 -25.17 3.79
CA LEU A 518 10.61 -25.75 3.68
C LEU A 518 10.73 -27.16 4.29
N PRO A 519 10.20 -27.45 5.49
CA PRO A 519 10.19 -28.81 6.04
C PRO A 519 9.55 -29.86 5.13
N ILE A 520 8.42 -29.55 4.49
CA ILE A 520 7.75 -30.48 3.57
C ILE A 520 8.61 -30.71 2.33
N LEU A 521 9.20 -29.65 1.77
CA LEU A 521 10.12 -29.78 0.65
C LEU A 521 11.31 -30.70 1.00
N GLU A 522 12.03 -30.40 2.10
CA GLU A 522 13.24 -31.15 2.49
C GLU A 522 12.96 -32.63 2.76
N SER A 523 11.83 -32.95 3.37
CA SER A 523 11.48 -34.32 3.75
C SER A 523 10.89 -35.17 2.62
N SER A 524 10.54 -34.56 1.47
CA SER A 524 9.81 -35.21 0.39
C SER A 524 10.63 -35.46 -0.88
N ILE A 525 11.94 -35.12 -0.88
CA ILE A 525 12.82 -35.30 -2.04
C ILE A 525 13.17 -36.77 -2.26
N TRP A 526 13.05 -37.23 -3.50
CA TRP A 526 13.55 -38.53 -3.94
C TRP A 526 13.79 -38.60 -5.45
N LEU A 527 14.45 -39.67 -5.91
CA LEU A 527 14.77 -39.89 -7.32
C LEU A 527 13.92 -41.00 -7.93
N GLN A 528 13.37 -40.74 -9.11
CA GLN A 528 12.67 -41.73 -9.92
C GLN A 528 13.31 -41.88 -11.30
N ASP A 529 13.65 -43.10 -11.69
CA ASP A 529 13.93 -43.43 -13.09
C ASP A 529 12.63 -43.98 -13.72
N TYR A 530 12.14 -43.32 -14.78
CA TYR A 530 10.84 -43.65 -15.36
C TYR A 530 10.87 -43.69 -16.90
N PRO A 531 10.15 -44.63 -17.56
CA PRO A 531 10.16 -44.71 -19.02
C PRO A 531 9.52 -43.49 -19.68
N GLU A 532 10.20 -42.88 -20.66
CA GLU A 532 9.67 -41.72 -21.40
C GLU A 532 8.33 -42.03 -22.08
N ALA A 533 8.16 -43.28 -22.55
CA ALA A 533 6.91 -43.72 -23.18
C ALA A 533 5.68 -43.64 -22.25
N ALA A 534 5.88 -43.58 -20.93
CA ALA A 534 4.82 -43.43 -19.95
C ALA A 534 4.61 -41.97 -19.50
N LEU A 535 5.41 -41.02 -20.01
CA LEU A 535 5.39 -39.59 -19.66
C LEU A 535 4.77 -38.73 -20.77
N VAL A 536 3.78 -39.27 -21.49
CA VAL A 536 3.13 -38.58 -22.63
C VAL A 536 2.55 -37.24 -22.20
N CYS A 537 1.78 -37.23 -21.12
CA CYS A 537 1.16 -36.02 -20.57
C CYS A 537 2.19 -34.99 -20.10
N ALA A 538 3.20 -35.44 -19.36
CA ALA A 538 4.30 -34.56 -18.95
C ALA A 538 5.07 -33.96 -20.13
N LYS A 539 5.16 -34.67 -21.26
CA LYS A 539 5.79 -34.15 -22.47
C LYS A 539 4.92 -33.10 -23.16
N GLU A 540 3.60 -33.29 -23.20
CA GLU A 540 2.64 -32.32 -23.74
C GLU A 540 2.62 -31.02 -22.92
N GLU A 541 2.79 -31.11 -21.60
CA GLU A 541 2.90 -29.96 -20.70
C GLU A 541 4.31 -29.34 -20.58
N ASN A 542 5.26 -29.82 -21.39
CA ASN A 542 6.66 -29.38 -21.37
C ASN A 542 7.42 -29.63 -20.05
N CYS A 543 7.00 -30.58 -19.22
CA CYS A 543 7.62 -30.89 -17.92
C CYS A 543 8.88 -31.79 -18.00
N LEU A 544 9.41 -32.02 -19.21
CA LEU A 544 10.58 -32.85 -19.45
C LEU A 544 11.68 -32.00 -20.09
N SER A 545 12.93 -32.19 -19.68
CA SER A 545 14.06 -31.44 -20.23
C SER A 545 14.24 -31.68 -21.74
N SER A 546 14.76 -30.70 -22.46
CA SER A 546 15.09 -30.84 -23.90
C SER A 546 16.24 -31.82 -24.20
N VAL A 547 16.98 -32.27 -23.17
CA VAL A 547 18.07 -33.25 -23.31
C VAL A 547 17.55 -34.57 -23.90
N PRO A 548 18.20 -35.13 -24.94
CA PRO A 548 17.80 -36.40 -25.53
C PRO A 548 17.81 -37.55 -24.52
N THR A 549 16.86 -38.47 -24.63
CA THR A 549 16.81 -39.68 -23.79
C THR A 549 18.02 -40.58 -24.02
N PRO A 550 18.65 -41.11 -22.96
CA PRO A 550 19.68 -42.14 -23.09
C PRO A 550 19.17 -43.39 -23.81
N SER A 551 20.07 -44.27 -24.26
CA SER A 551 19.76 -45.47 -25.05
C SER A 551 18.71 -46.41 -24.44
N TYR A 552 18.46 -46.32 -23.13
CA TYR A 552 17.47 -47.11 -22.40
C TYR A 552 16.08 -46.43 -22.26
N ARG A 553 15.87 -45.23 -22.84
CA ARG A 553 14.61 -44.46 -22.84
C ARG A 553 14.03 -44.15 -21.44
N LEU A 554 14.88 -44.11 -20.42
CA LEU A 554 14.50 -43.70 -19.07
C LEU A 554 14.82 -42.21 -18.87
N ARG A 555 13.93 -41.51 -18.19
CA ARG A 555 14.13 -40.16 -17.65
C ARG A 555 14.44 -40.27 -16.17
N ARG A 556 15.36 -39.44 -15.67
CA ARG A 556 15.66 -39.32 -14.25
C ARG A 556 15.01 -38.08 -13.68
N LEU A 557 14.05 -38.27 -12.78
CA LEU A 557 13.22 -37.22 -12.23
C LEU A 557 13.57 -37.00 -10.75
N LEU A 558 13.90 -35.77 -10.39
CA LEU A 558 14.03 -35.32 -9.01
C LEU A 558 12.66 -34.86 -8.52
N ARG A 559 11.98 -35.70 -7.74
CA ARG A 559 10.64 -35.45 -7.22
C ARG A 559 10.67 -34.81 -5.84
N PHE A 560 9.68 -33.98 -5.54
CA PHE A 560 9.51 -33.31 -4.26
C PHE A 560 8.07 -32.82 -4.09
N SER A 561 7.63 -32.52 -2.88
CA SER A 561 6.32 -31.91 -2.64
C SER A 561 6.46 -30.40 -2.50
N SER A 562 5.54 -29.65 -3.11
CA SER A 562 5.41 -28.20 -2.92
C SER A 562 4.16 -27.92 -2.11
N ALA A 563 4.32 -27.53 -0.85
CA ALA A 563 3.23 -27.05 -0.02
C ALA A 563 3.31 -25.53 0.06
N ILE A 564 2.34 -24.85 -0.54
CA ILE A 564 2.34 -23.41 -0.74
C ILE A 564 1.34 -22.82 0.24
N MET A 565 1.87 -22.13 1.24
CA MET A 565 1.11 -21.53 2.33
C MET A 565 0.68 -20.13 1.91
N ASN A 566 -0.57 -19.75 2.15
CA ASN A 566 -0.96 -18.34 2.14
C ASN A 566 -0.91 -17.80 3.57
N ARG A 567 0.06 -16.94 3.87
CA ARG A 567 0.24 -16.28 5.17
C ARG A 567 -0.25 -14.84 5.18
N GLY A 568 -0.84 -14.38 4.08
CA GLY A 568 -1.36 -13.03 3.93
C GLY A 568 -2.72 -12.84 4.60
N THR A 569 -3.29 -11.66 4.41
CA THR A 569 -4.60 -11.29 4.97
C THR A 569 -5.75 -11.48 3.97
N GLY A 570 -5.43 -11.57 2.68
CA GLY A 570 -6.36 -11.82 1.59
C GLY A 570 -6.19 -13.21 0.96
N PRO A 571 -7.19 -13.71 0.22
CA PRO A 571 -7.07 -14.96 -0.51
C PRO A 571 -6.14 -14.79 -1.72
N PHE A 572 -5.31 -15.79 -2.00
CA PHE A 572 -4.60 -15.89 -3.27
C PHE A 572 -5.56 -16.41 -4.33
N LYS A 573 -5.74 -15.68 -5.42
CA LYS A 573 -6.68 -16.04 -6.48
C LYS A 573 -5.97 -16.06 -7.83
N PRO A 574 -6.37 -16.94 -8.75
CA PRO A 574 -5.85 -16.91 -10.11
C PRO A 574 -6.11 -15.55 -10.76
N PHE A 575 -5.12 -15.04 -11.49
CA PHE A 575 -5.24 -13.80 -12.26
C PHE A 575 -6.19 -13.96 -13.46
N LEU A 576 -6.20 -15.15 -14.09
CA LEU A 576 -7.06 -15.43 -15.23
C LEU A 576 -8.52 -15.58 -14.83
N SER A 577 -9.40 -15.01 -15.66
CA SER A 577 -10.83 -15.21 -15.51
C SER A 577 -11.20 -16.66 -15.82
N ARG A 578 -12.30 -17.16 -15.27
CA ARG A 578 -12.74 -18.55 -15.48
C ARG A 578 -12.93 -18.92 -16.97
N GLY A 579 -13.21 -17.93 -17.83
CA GLY A 579 -13.33 -18.15 -19.26
C GLY A 579 -12.01 -18.46 -19.95
N ASP A 580 -10.89 -18.08 -19.34
CA ASP A 580 -9.54 -18.23 -19.86
C ASP A 580 -8.80 -19.42 -19.21
N TRP A 581 -9.48 -20.19 -18.36
CA TRP A 581 -8.90 -21.38 -17.75
C TRP A 581 -8.77 -22.50 -18.78
N GLU A 582 -7.61 -23.14 -18.83
CA GLU A 582 -7.32 -24.20 -19.78
C GLU A 582 -7.65 -25.56 -19.16
N TRP A 583 -8.52 -26.35 -19.80
CA TRP A 583 -8.78 -27.71 -19.37
C TRP A 583 -7.64 -28.63 -19.76
N HIS A 584 -7.02 -29.31 -18.79
CA HIS A 584 -5.99 -30.27 -19.08
C HIS A 584 -6.52 -31.71 -19.07
N ALA A 585 -6.57 -32.33 -20.26
CA ALA A 585 -7.18 -33.64 -20.46
C ALA A 585 -6.48 -34.75 -19.66
N CYS A 586 -5.16 -34.65 -19.45
CA CYS A 586 -4.41 -35.63 -18.67
C CYS A 586 -4.73 -35.61 -17.18
N HIS A 587 -5.11 -34.45 -16.63
CA HIS A 587 -5.32 -34.27 -15.20
C HIS A 587 -6.78 -34.09 -14.80
N MET A 588 -7.65 -34.00 -15.80
CA MET A 588 -9.11 -33.92 -15.66
C MET A 588 -9.56 -32.76 -14.75
N HIS A 589 -8.87 -31.62 -14.86
CA HIS A 589 -9.27 -30.36 -14.23
C HIS A 589 -8.74 -29.15 -15.03
N PHE A 590 -9.14 -27.96 -14.61
CA PHE A 590 -8.75 -26.69 -15.21
C PHE A 590 -7.51 -26.11 -14.55
N HIS A 591 -6.54 -25.71 -15.37
CA HIS A 591 -5.40 -24.89 -15.00
C HIS A 591 -5.83 -23.41 -15.01
N SER A 592 -5.69 -22.76 -13.87
CA SER A 592 -6.12 -21.37 -13.67
C SER A 592 -4.98 -20.35 -13.80
N MET A 593 -3.74 -20.83 -13.93
CA MET A 593 -2.52 -20.08 -14.18
C MET A 593 -1.58 -20.93 -15.05
N SER A 594 -1.01 -20.33 -16.09
CA SER A 594 -0.06 -21.00 -16.99
C SER A 594 1.28 -21.29 -16.32
N VAL A 595 1.70 -20.43 -15.37
CA VAL A 595 2.89 -20.61 -14.54
C VAL A 595 2.54 -20.22 -13.11
N PHE A 596 2.68 -21.16 -12.18
CA PHE A 596 2.49 -20.90 -10.76
C PHE A 596 3.79 -20.95 -9.97
N SER A 597 4.70 -21.85 -10.35
CA SER A 597 6.05 -21.88 -9.79
C SER A 597 7.10 -22.32 -10.79
N HIS A 598 8.30 -21.75 -10.66
CA HIS A 598 9.51 -22.12 -11.39
C HIS A 598 10.41 -22.99 -10.53
N TYR A 599 10.97 -24.04 -11.13
CA TYR A 599 11.86 -24.99 -10.45
C TYR A 599 13.19 -25.04 -11.17
N ASP A 600 14.25 -24.54 -10.53
CA ASP A 600 15.57 -24.45 -11.14
C ASP A 600 16.61 -25.21 -10.34
N ILE A 601 17.53 -25.87 -11.05
CA ILE A 601 18.80 -26.33 -10.49
C ILE A 601 19.91 -25.48 -11.09
N THR A 602 20.68 -24.84 -10.22
CA THR A 602 21.85 -24.07 -10.61
C THR A 602 23.13 -24.73 -10.09
N ASN A 603 24.23 -24.56 -10.82
CA ASN A 603 25.55 -24.95 -10.32
C ASN A 603 26.03 -23.95 -9.25
N MET A 604 27.16 -24.25 -8.61
CA MET A 604 27.72 -23.38 -7.56
C MET A 604 28.17 -22.00 -8.07
N SER A 605 28.31 -21.81 -9.39
CA SER A 605 28.57 -20.51 -10.03
C SER A 605 27.30 -19.74 -10.39
N GLY A 606 26.10 -20.31 -10.15
CA GLY A 606 24.81 -19.67 -10.40
C GLY A 606 24.24 -19.88 -11.81
N GLU A 607 24.90 -20.68 -12.66
CA GLU A 607 24.38 -21.00 -13.99
C GLU A 607 23.29 -22.07 -13.87
N LYS A 608 22.19 -21.87 -14.59
CA LYS A 608 21.08 -22.83 -14.66
C LYS A 608 21.53 -24.08 -15.43
N VAL A 609 21.43 -25.25 -14.80
CA VAL A 609 21.87 -26.54 -15.36
C VAL A 609 20.72 -27.53 -15.58
N ALA A 610 19.60 -27.34 -14.89
CA ALA A 610 18.35 -28.01 -15.17
C ALA A 610 17.19 -27.08 -14.81
N GLU A 611 16.08 -27.24 -15.51
CA GLU A 611 14.88 -26.46 -15.28
C GLU A 611 13.65 -27.38 -15.30
N GLY A 612 12.64 -26.94 -14.59
CA GLY A 612 11.30 -27.47 -14.59
C GLY A 612 10.34 -26.38 -14.15
N HIS A 613 9.07 -26.66 -14.24
CA HIS A 613 8.03 -25.72 -13.86
C HIS A 613 6.78 -26.46 -13.42
N LYS A 614 5.89 -25.70 -12.79
CA LYS A 614 4.55 -26.14 -12.49
C LYS A 614 3.57 -25.08 -12.98
N ALA A 615 2.83 -25.40 -14.04
CA ALA A 615 1.56 -24.75 -14.30
C ALA A 615 0.62 -25.01 -13.10
N SER A 616 -0.25 -24.07 -12.71
CA SER A 616 -1.19 -24.40 -11.63
C SER A 616 -2.09 -25.53 -12.11
N PHE A 617 -2.02 -26.68 -11.44
CA PHE A 617 -2.95 -27.78 -11.68
C PHE A 617 -4.32 -27.31 -11.17
N CYS A 618 -4.43 -27.07 -9.87
CA CYS A 618 -5.63 -26.54 -9.23
C CYS A 618 -5.26 -25.82 -7.94
N LEU A 619 -5.67 -24.57 -7.77
CA LEU A 619 -5.50 -23.87 -6.50
C LEU A 619 -6.66 -24.21 -5.56
N GLU A 620 -6.38 -24.94 -4.47
CA GLU A 620 -7.38 -25.30 -3.46
C GLU A 620 -6.85 -25.23 -2.02
N ASP A 621 -7.79 -25.26 -1.06
CA ASP A 621 -7.47 -25.32 0.36
C ASP A 621 -7.21 -26.78 0.82
N GLY A 622 -6.00 -27.28 0.57
CA GLY A 622 -5.56 -28.63 0.92
C GLY A 622 -5.63 -28.92 2.42
N TYR A 623 -5.09 -28.05 3.27
CA TYR A 623 -5.33 -28.02 4.72
C TYR A 623 -5.11 -26.60 5.27
N CYS A 624 -5.55 -26.32 6.49
CA CYS A 624 -5.41 -24.99 7.08
C CYS A 624 -5.00 -25.07 8.54
N ASP A 625 -4.44 -23.96 9.03
CA ASP A 625 -4.12 -23.78 10.43
C ASP A 625 -5.38 -23.85 11.32
N SER A 626 -5.15 -24.08 12.62
CA SER A 626 -6.23 -24.13 13.60
C SER A 626 -7.02 -22.81 13.64
N GLY A 627 -8.32 -22.88 13.33
CA GLY A 627 -9.22 -21.72 13.30
C GLY A 627 -9.43 -21.10 11.91
N ALA A 628 -8.59 -21.44 10.93
CA ALA A 628 -8.80 -21.06 9.54
C ALA A 628 -9.88 -21.94 8.86
N LYS A 629 -10.57 -21.39 7.86
CA LYS A 629 -11.65 -22.06 7.15
C LYS A 629 -11.28 -22.27 5.69
N LYS A 630 -11.50 -23.49 5.21
CA LYS A 630 -11.44 -23.84 3.78
C LYS A 630 -12.60 -23.21 3.03
N PHE A 631 -12.34 -22.68 1.85
CA PHE A 631 -13.31 -22.07 0.95
C PHE A 631 -13.13 -22.54 -0.49
N PHE A 632 -11.89 -22.59 -0.99
CA PHE A 632 -11.60 -22.90 -2.39
C PHE A 632 -11.47 -24.40 -2.63
N SER A 633 -11.86 -24.83 -3.84
CA SER A 633 -11.75 -26.23 -4.27
C SER A 633 -11.67 -26.32 -5.79
N CYS A 634 -11.06 -27.39 -6.31
CA CYS A 634 -10.93 -27.62 -7.76
C CYS A 634 -12.26 -27.72 -8.51
N ASN A 635 -13.34 -28.10 -7.82
CA ASN A 635 -14.67 -28.25 -8.43
C ASN A 635 -15.49 -26.95 -8.42
N GLY A 636 -14.97 -25.89 -7.79
CA GLY A 636 -15.63 -24.61 -7.63
C GLY A 636 -14.72 -23.46 -8.00
N ASP A 637 -14.75 -22.40 -7.20
CA ASP A 637 -13.79 -21.32 -7.32
C ASP A 637 -12.43 -21.79 -6.77
N GLN A 638 -11.38 -21.47 -7.52
CA GLN A 638 -10.00 -21.80 -7.17
C GLN A 638 -9.30 -20.65 -6.44
N GLY A 639 -8.39 -20.98 -5.54
CA GLY A 639 -7.60 -20.05 -4.75
C GLY A 639 -7.02 -20.70 -3.49
N ILE A 640 -6.28 -19.92 -2.72
CA ILE A 640 -5.73 -20.33 -1.42
C ILE A 640 -6.20 -19.33 -0.38
N SER A 641 -7.03 -19.78 0.56
CA SER A 641 -7.56 -18.95 1.64
C SER A 641 -6.45 -18.53 2.61
N PRO A 642 -6.61 -17.39 3.33
CA PRO A 642 -5.67 -17.00 4.37
C PRO A 642 -5.44 -18.12 5.39
N ASN A 643 -4.17 -18.42 5.66
CA ASN A 643 -3.69 -19.46 6.58
C ASN A 643 -4.06 -20.89 6.18
N CYS A 644 -4.34 -21.09 4.89
CA CYS A 644 -4.47 -22.40 4.26
C CYS A 644 -3.25 -22.70 3.38
N VAL A 645 -3.14 -23.97 2.99
CA VAL A 645 -2.02 -24.53 2.22
C VAL A 645 -2.58 -25.31 1.04
N ASP A 646 -2.06 -25.01 -0.15
CA ASP A 646 -2.22 -25.85 -1.33
C ASP A 646 -1.03 -26.83 -1.41
N LEU A 647 -1.31 -28.13 -1.52
CA LEU A 647 -0.30 -29.19 -1.43
C LEU A 647 -0.21 -29.98 -2.72
N TYR A 648 0.87 -29.73 -3.47
CA TYR A 648 1.29 -30.55 -4.60
C TYR A 648 2.24 -31.64 -4.12
N ARG A 649 1.71 -32.86 -3.99
CA ARG A 649 2.48 -34.02 -3.51
C ARG A 649 3.48 -34.52 -4.56
N ASN A 650 4.56 -35.14 -4.11
CA ASN A 650 5.66 -35.61 -4.96
C ASN A 650 5.31 -36.76 -5.92
N ASP A 651 4.14 -37.37 -5.78
CA ASP A 651 3.64 -38.47 -6.61
C ASP A 651 2.86 -38.01 -7.84
N ILE A 652 2.47 -36.73 -7.93
CA ILE A 652 1.70 -36.21 -9.07
C ILE A 652 2.59 -35.92 -10.28
N ASP A 653 1.97 -35.80 -11.45
CA ASP A 653 2.67 -35.45 -12.68
C ASP A 653 3.20 -34.01 -12.66
N CYS A 654 4.33 -33.79 -13.35
CA CYS A 654 5.05 -32.51 -13.40
C CYS A 654 5.51 -31.96 -12.05
N GLN A 655 5.49 -32.77 -10.99
CA GLN A 655 6.01 -32.39 -9.68
C GLN A 655 7.44 -32.92 -9.50
N TRP A 656 8.33 -32.46 -10.39
CA TRP A 656 9.74 -32.81 -10.44
C TRP A 656 10.56 -31.80 -11.23
N ILE A 657 11.88 -31.94 -11.15
CA ILE A 657 12.82 -31.44 -12.17
C ILE A 657 13.40 -32.64 -12.91
N ASP A 658 13.39 -32.61 -14.24
CA ASP A 658 14.03 -33.64 -15.04
C ASP A 658 15.54 -33.41 -15.07
N ILE A 659 16.29 -34.27 -14.39
CA ILE A 659 17.74 -34.19 -14.23
C ILE A 659 18.46 -35.21 -15.12
N THR A 660 17.81 -35.66 -16.20
CA THR A 660 18.40 -36.58 -17.17
C THR A 660 19.66 -35.95 -17.77
N GLY A 661 20.80 -36.64 -17.62
CA GLY A 661 22.10 -36.16 -18.10
C GLY A 661 22.86 -35.25 -17.13
N LEU A 662 22.27 -34.92 -15.98
CA LEU A 662 23.00 -34.19 -14.94
C LEU A 662 24.04 -35.10 -14.28
N ASN A 663 25.26 -34.58 -14.09
CA ASN A 663 26.34 -35.31 -13.43
C ASN A 663 26.14 -35.33 -11.90
N PRO A 664 26.70 -36.32 -11.18
CA PRO A 664 26.78 -36.27 -9.72
C PRO A 664 27.63 -35.09 -9.26
N ASP A 665 27.04 -34.16 -8.50
CA ASP A 665 27.73 -33.02 -7.90
C ASP A 665 26.85 -32.36 -6.80
N ARG A 666 27.36 -31.26 -6.25
CA ARG A 666 26.61 -30.31 -5.43
C ARG A 666 26.03 -29.21 -6.32
N TYR A 667 24.74 -28.96 -6.11
CA TYR A 667 23.98 -27.94 -6.81
C TYR A 667 23.19 -27.07 -5.82
N LEU A 668 22.52 -26.06 -6.34
CA LEU A 668 21.54 -25.26 -5.63
C LEU A 668 20.18 -25.49 -6.28
N LEU A 669 19.21 -25.98 -5.48
CA LEU A 669 17.81 -26.05 -5.87
C LEU A 669 17.15 -24.72 -5.53
N ARG A 670 16.48 -24.12 -6.52
CA ARG A 670 15.72 -22.87 -6.38
C ARG A 670 14.27 -23.13 -6.77
N ILE A 671 13.33 -22.68 -5.95
CA ILE A 671 11.90 -22.75 -6.25
C ILE A 671 11.32 -21.38 -5.98
N ASP A 672 10.65 -20.82 -7.00
CA ASP A 672 10.02 -19.51 -6.92
C ASP A 672 8.51 -19.65 -7.16
N VAL A 673 7.70 -19.06 -6.30
CA VAL A 673 6.23 -19.11 -6.34
C VAL A 673 5.71 -17.75 -6.78
N ASN A 674 4.72 -17.70 -7.69
CA ASN A 674 4.27 -16.45 -8.32
C ASN A 674 5.45 -15.61 -8.90
N PRO A 675 6.34 -16.22 -9.71
CA PRO A 675 7.60 -15.61 -10.14
C PRO A 675 7.40 -14.34 -10.99
N ASP A 676 6.35 -14.31 -11.81
CA ASP A 676 6.01 -13.17 -12.66
C ASP A 676 5.23 -12.08 -11.93
N LYS A 677 4.90 -12.30 -10.64
CA LYS A 677 4.17 -11.39 -9.77
C LYS A 677 2.83 -10.93 -10.34
N PHE A 678 2.14 -11.76 -11.12
CA PHE A 678 0.83 -11.41 -11.69
C PHE A 678 -0.26 -11.25 -10.62
N VAL A 679 -0.09 -11.93 -9.48
CA VAL A 679 -0.96 -11.76 -8.31
C VAL A 679 -0.26 -10.86 -7.30
N ALA A 680 -0.99 -9.87 -6.80
CA ALA A 680 -0.53 -8.98 -5.74
C ALA A 680 -0.26 -9.72 -4.43
N GLU A 681 0.84 -9.41 -3.76
CA GLU A 681 1.21 -9.99 -2.47
C GLU A 681 1.72 -8.92 -1.49
N SER A 682 1.66 -9.22 -0.19
CA SER A 682 2.18 -8.31 0.84
C SER A 682 3.69 -8.37 1.02
N ASP A 683 4.33 -9.48 0.61
CA ASP A 683 5.78 -9.67 0.60
C ASP A 683 6.10 -10.61 -0.57
N TYR A 684 7.02 -10.21 -1.45
CA TYR A 684 7.53 -11.05 -2.54
C TYR A 684 8.89 -11.66 -2.20
N SER A 685 9.54 -11.20 -1.12
CA SER A 685 10.93 -11.56 -0.82
C SER A 685 11.08 -12.97 -0.24
N ASN A 686 9.96 -13.58 0.16
CA ASN A 686 9.82 -14.93 0.69
C ASN A 686 9.24 -15.93 -0.33
N ASN A 687 9.01 -15.50 -1.58
CA ASN A 687 8.50 -16.37 -2.63
C ASN A 687 9.55 -17.38 -3.13
N GLU A 688 10.81 -16.93 -3.21
CA GLU A 688 11.92 -17.78 -3.66
C GLU A 688 12.65 -18.44 -2.49
N ILE A 689 12.92 -19.72 -2.65
CA ILE A 689 13.74 -20.52 -1.73
C ILE A 689 15.00 -21.01 -2.42
N ILE A 690 16.05 -21.22 -1.63
CA ILE A 690 17.31 -21.81 -2.05
C ILE A 690 17.74 -22.92 -1.10
N CYS A 691 18.10 -24.08 -1.65
CA CYS A 691 18.55 -25.26 -0.91
C CYS A 691 19.86 -25.81 -1.48
N ASN A 692 20.75 -26.29 -0.62
CA ASN A 692 21.91 -27.06 -1.10
C ASN A 692 21.42 -28.45 -1.52
N LEU A 693 21.51 -28.76 -2.81
CA LEU A 693 21.15 -30.06 -3.37
C LEU A 693 22.40 -30.93 -3.52
N PHE A 694 22.38 -32.12 -2.92
CA PHE A 694 23.45 -33.10 -3.02
C PHE A 694 22.97 -34.27 -3.88
N TYR A 695 23.60 -34.48 -5.03
CA TYR A 695 23.25 -35.56 -5.95
C TYR A 695 24.47 -36.43 -6.24
N ASN A 696 24.38 -37.73 -5.95
CA ASN A 696 25.49 -38.68 -6.12
C ASN A 696 25.26 -39.72 -7.24
N GLY A 697 24.24 -39.54 -8.07
CA GLY A 697 23.88 -40.50 -9.12
C GLY A 697 22.97 -41.66 -8.67
N GLN A 698 22.79 -41.88 -7.37
CA GLN A 698 21.87 -42.90 -6.83
C GLN A 698 20.80 -42.32 -5.90
N THR A 699 21.14 -41.24 -5.20
CA THR A 699 20.29 -40.55 -4.24
C THR A 699 20.45 -39.04 -4.41
N ALA A 700 19.42 -38.31 -4.02
CA ALA A 700 19.43 -36.86 -3.92
C ALA A 700 18.78 -36.43 -2.62
N TYR A 701 19.30 -35.40 -1.98
CA TYR A 701 18.68 -34.77 -0.80
C TYR A 701 19.08 -33.29 -0.71
N THR A 702 18.27 -32.49 -0.04
CA THR A 702 18.58 -31.09 0.26
C THR A 702 19.01 -30.89 1.71
N ARG A 703 19.75 -29.81 1.96
CA ARG A 703 20.00 -29.26 3.29
C ARG A 703 20.05 -27.74 3.24
N ASN A 704 19.87 -27.12 4.39
CA ASN A 704 20.00 -25.67 4.58
C ASN A 704 19.08 -24.89 3.63
N CYS A 705 17.87 -25.40 3.41
CA CYS A 705 16.84 -24.65 2.71
C CYS A 705 16.51 -23.38 3.49
N ARG A 706 16.38 -22.28 2.76
CA ARG A 706 16.02 -20.96 3.30
C ARG A 706 15.37 -20.12 2.20
N TYR A 707 14.62 -19.10 2.59
CA TYR A 707 14.16 -18.07 1.66
C TYR A 707 15.36 -17.26 1.15
N THR A 708 15.39 -16.91 -0.14
CA THR A 708 16.59 -16.33 -0.78
C THR A 708 17.01 -15.02 -0.11
N ASN A 709 16.05 -14.19 0.32
CA ASN A 709 16.29 -12.88 0.93
C ASN A 709 16.55 -12.92 2.44
N ASP A 710 16.63 -14.10 3.06
CA ASP A 710 16.94 -14.27 4.49
C ASP A 710 18.45 -14.37 4.79
N GLN A 711 19.31 -13.85 3.90
CA GLN A 711 20.78 -13.90 4.01
C GLN A 711 21.39 -12.88 4.98
#